data_AF-A0A960TD28-F1
#
_entry.id   AF-A0A960TD28-F1
#
_cell.length_a   1.000
_cell.length_b   1.000
_cell.length_c   1.000
_cell.angle_alpha   90.00
_cell.angle_beta   90.00
_cell.angle_gamma   90.00
#
_symmetry.space_group_name_H-M   'P 1'
#
loop_
_entity.id
_entity.type
_entity.pdbx_description
1 polymer ?
#
loop_
_entity_poly.entity_id
_entity_poly.type
_entity_poly.pdbx_seq_one_letter_code
_entity_poly.pdbx_strand_id
1 'polypeptide(L)'
;MARIILTEPYTTLPRGGYLVETSVGYIQFGAPPETIKDTMLLPRSTPQIFVLPGEFFHVEKGISVAELEFPLYYNFYLRQKKTYVVCTEEQREQFKVVLQESVFGPEVVDLRSEYVNGEDTFGYPDMRAEMEHFRGNRQLDDLVRFVIFKNDKVRFNNVTIEKKNGGDFEVRDEDMKKHTSVPGEVGYNIIYDAGERMPEPYQPPLLGVTCLGPSHGFDPDDNTSGFILWINHQGIMVDPPVNSTEWLRKSNVNPKHINSIILTHCHADHDAGTFQKILEEGKITIYTTETVIHSFIRKYNALTRIPKKELFSLFDFVPVVIGKNYIINGAIFRFNYALHSIPSLSFEYQFQDQSFVYSSDHLNEPEKFTELLDKGVLTETRYRDLNDFPWHYDIIYHEAGIPPLHTRIDYLNTLPQETQQKITVYHIAKKDMPPDTKMRLATFGIENTLYPSVKPPRHEVAYRILDVLSNVDIFKDFPIAKSKEFLSIVEEEKFERGQKIIEKDTPGDKFFIIVAGNVRVEGMEQESVKDDSISKLYGTYEYFGEASLILEQPRSADVVAATDVRALTIEKTKFLNFIRGSELLEKFKRLNDIRRTGTWETLSHSRFLQGITSAQKTQLELIMEQRSYPAGTRILMKGEICYEAFIVKRGEVNVVSDGEVIETLGWGDFCGEIYQIQKEAPSSFDFIAVSEIEVYRISRENLVDYIQDNPGVYMRLLRIYGK
;
A
#
# COMPACT_ATOMS: atom_id res chain seq x y z
N MET A 1 -23.85 8.61 -3.09
CA MET A 1 -23.30 8.76 -4.47
C MET A 1 -24.37 9.17 -5.50
N ALA A 2 -23.97 9.80 -6.61
CA ALA A 2 -24.83 9.91 -7.80
C ALA A 2 -25.08 8.52 -8.39
N ARG A 3 -26.33 8.21 -8.82
CA ARG A 3 -26.63 6.95 -9.51
C ARG A 3 -25.72 6.81 -10.73
N ILE A 4 -25.09 5.65 -10.90
CA ILE A 4 -24.28 5.36 -12.09
C ILE A 4 -25.10 5.62 -13.35
N ILE A 5 -24.57 6.45 -14.24
CA ILE A 5 -25.14 6.69 -15.56
C ILE A 5 -24.61 5.59 -16.47
N LEU A 6 -25.50 4.73 -16.94
CA LEU A 6 -25.15 3.68 -17.88
C LEU A 6 -24.80 4.30 -19.24
N THR A 7 -23.67 3.89 -19.80
CA THR A 7 -23.16 4.34 -21.10
C THR A 7 -23.04 3.21 -22.11
N GLU A 8 -23.03 3.58 -23.38
CA GLU A 8 -22.80 2.70 -24.52
C GLU A 8 -21.36 2.89 -25.07
N PRO A 9 -20.70 1.83 -25.59
CA PRO A 9 -21.21 0.47 -25.75
C PRO A 9 -21.18 -0.36 -24.45
N TYR A 10 -20.38 0.07 -23.47
CA TYR A 10 -20.32 -0.44 -22.09
C TYR A 10 -20.17 0.73 -21.10
N THR A 11 -20.40 0.46 -19.82
CA THR A 11 -20.20 1.43 -18.72
C THR A 11 -18.90 1.16 -18.01
N THR A 12 -18.02 2.17 -17.92
CA THR A 12 -16.83 2.09 -17.05
C THR A 12 -17.26 2.39 -15.62
N LEU A 13 -16.96 1.48 -14.69
CA LEU A 13 -17.38 1.64 -13.31
C LEU A 13 -16.50 2.67 -12.57
N PRO A 14 -17.07 3.38 -11.58
CA PRO A 14 -16.36 4.37 -10.76
C PRO A 14 -15.05 3.87 -10.18
N ARG A 15 -15.00 2.66 -9.61
CA ARG A 15 -13.81 2.07 -9.00
C ARG A 15 -12.99 1.22 -9.98
N GLY A 16 -13.34 1.22 -11.26
CA GLY A 16 -12.70 0.43 -12.30
C GLY A 16 -13.46 -0.85 -12.67
N GLY A 17 -13.08 -1.44 -13.81
CA GLY A 17 -13.83 -2.50 -14.46
C GLY A 17 -14.95 -1.98 -15.37
N TYR A 18 -15.58 -2.90 -16.10
CA TYR A 18 -16.55 -2.58 -17.14
C TYR A 18 -17.84 -3.36 -16.95
N LEU A 19 -18.97 -2.69 -17.15
CA LEU A 19 -20.31 -3.26 -17.03
C LEU A 19 -20.99 -3.26 -18.41
N VAL A 20 -21.43 -4.44 -18.85
CA VAL A 20 -22.19 -4.62 -20.08
C VAL A 20 -23.61 -4.99 -19.74
N GLU A 21 -24.57 -4.23 -20.27
CA GLU A 21 -25.99 -4.59 -20.20
C GLU A 21 -26.36 -5.60 -21.29
N THR A 22 -26.97 -6.72 -20.87
CA THR A 22 -27.41 -7.81 -21.76
C THR A 22 -28.80 -8.34 -21.38
N SER A 23 -29.36 -9.25 -22.18
CA SER A 23 -30.64 -9.89 -21.97
C SER A 23 -30.64 -10.80 -20.74
N VAL A 24 -29.48 -11.37 -20.38
CA VAL A 24 -29.30 -12.19 -19.17
C VAL A 24 -29.00 -11.39 -17.90
N GLY A 25 -28.92 -10.06 -18.01
CA GLY A 25 -28.60 -9.13 -16.93
C GLY A 25 -27.28 -8.39 -17.17
N TYR A 26 -26.73 -7.78 -16.13
CA TYR A 26 -25.41 -7.16 -16.23
C TYR A 26 -24.30 -8.20 -16.14
N ILE A 27 -23.29 -8.04 -17.00
CA ILE A 27 -22.03 -8.77 -16.98
C ILE A 27 -20.93 -7.78 -16.62
N GLN A 28 -20.12 -8.10 -15.61
CA GLN A 28 -19.01 -7.26 -15.19
C GLN A 28 -17.67 -7.88 -15.59
N PHE A 29 -16.77 -7.06 -16.14
CA PHE A 29 -15.42 -7.43 -16.54
C PHE A 29 -14.43 -6.72 -15.62
N GLY A 30 -13.63 -7.48 -14.86
CA GLY A 30 -12.78 -6.92 -13.82
C GLY A 30 -13.56 -6.48 -12.59
N ALA A 31 -12.97 -6.67 -11.42
CA ALA A 31 -13.58 -6.33 -10.14
C ALA A 31 -12.50 -5.78 -9.19
N PRO A 32 -12.18 -4.49 -9.23
CA PRO A 32 -11.35 -3.88 -8.20
C PRO A 32 -12.04 -3.93 -6.82
N PRO A 33 -11.29 -3.72 -5.71
CA PRO A 33 -11.84 -3.64 -4.38
C PRO A 33 -13.04 -2.69 -4.30
N GLU A 34 -14.01 -3.04 -3.44
CA GLU A 34 -15.24 -2.29 -3.22
C GLU A 34 -16.18 -2.15 -4.43
N THR A 35 -15.98 -2.87 -5.54
CA THR A 35 -16.83 -2.77 -6.75
C THR A 35 -18.33 -3.04 -6.50
N ILE A 36 -18.68 -3.75 -5.41
CA ILE A 36 -20.09 -3.95 -5.04
C ILE A 36 -20.81 -2.62 -4.74
N LYS A 37 -20.10 -1.63 -4.22
CA LYS A 37 -20.64 -0.29 -3.89
C LYS A 37 -21.10 0.44 -5.15
N ASP A 38 -20.42 0.20 -6.27
CA ASP A 38 -20.80 0.73 -7.58
C ASP A 38 -22.09 0.05 -8.08
N THR A 39 -22.22 -1.26 -7.88
CA THR A 39 -23.22 -2.06 -8.58
C THR A 39 -24.48 -2.36 -7.77
N MET A 40 -24.47 -2.20 -6.44
CA MET A 40 -25.60 -2.56 -5.56
C MET A 40 -26.88 -1.76 -5.79
N LEU A 41 -26.76 -0.55 -6.33
CA LEU A 41 -27.89 0.34 -6.63
C LEU A 41 -28.32 0.33 -8.11
N LEU A 42 -27.83 -0.63 -8.92
CA LEU A 42 -28.15 -0.68 -10.34
C LEU A 42 -29.63 -1.02 -10.61
N PRO A 43 -30.23 -0.47 -11.70
CA PRO A 43 -31.65 -0.64 -11.99
C PRO A 43 -32.09 -2.09 -12.17
N ARG A 44 -31.30 -2.92 -12.87
CA ARG A 44 -31.59 -4.35 -13.11
C ARG A 44 -30.92 -5.27 -12.09
N SER A 45 -30.60 -4.75 -10.90
CA SER A 45 -29.92 -5.45 -9.79
C SER A 45 -28.41 -5.66 -10.03
N THR A 46 -27.69 -6.17 -9.03
CA THR A 46 -26.24 -6.43 -9.12
C THR A 46 -25.91 -7.50 -10.17
N PRO A 47 -24.73 -7.43 -10.81
CA PRO A 47 -24.23 -8.47 -11.68
C PRO A 47 -24.21 -9.84 -10.99
N GLN A 48 -24.58 -10.86 -11.75
CA GLN A 48 -24.41 -12.27 -11.36
C GLN A 48 -23.26 -12.92 -12.14
N ILE A 49 -22.84 -12.32 -13.26
CA ILE A 49 -21.81 -12.86 -14.14
C ILE A 49 -20.62 -11.91 -14.08
N PHE A 50 -19.48 -12.42 -13.62
CA PHE A 50 -18.22 -11.70 -13.58
C PHE A 50 -17.22 -12.41 -14.49
N VAL A 51 -16.50 -11.66 -15.31
CA VAL A 51 -15.46 -12.15 -16.19
C VAL A 51 -14.12 -11.73 -15.61
N LEU A 52 -13.26 -12.71 -15.30
CA LEU A 52 -11.94 -12.42 -14.76
C LEU A 52 -11.04 -11.79 -15.84
N PRO A 53 -10.29 -10.75 -15.49
CA PRO A 53 -9.34 -10.12 -16.42
C PRO A 53 -8.14 -11.02 -16.70
N GLY A 54 -7.31 -10.63 -17.68
CA GLY A 54 -6.07 -11.35 -17.97
C GLY A 54 -5.13 -11.40 -16.77
N GLU A 55 -4.94 -10.24 -16.13
CA GLU A 55 -4.13 -10.04 -14.93
C GLU A 55 -5.00 -9.73 -13.72
N PHE A 56 -4.71 -10.32 -12.56
CA PHE A 56 -5.49 -10.08 -11.33
C PHE A 56 -4.95 -8.93 -10.48
N PHE A 57 -3.83 -8.34 -10.86
CA PHE A 57 -3.15 -7.32 -10.07
C PHE A 57 -2.59 -6.17 -10.91
N HIS A 58 -2.91 -4.95 -10.49
CA HIS A 58 -2.48 -3.72 -11.13
C HIS A 58 -1.24 -3.15 -10.42
N VAL A 59 -0.03 -3.48 -10.91
CA VAL A 59 1.24 -3.14 -10.24
C VAL A 59 1.43 -1.66 -9.99
N GLU A 60 1.08 -0.79 -10.94
CA GLU A 60 1.30 0.65 -10.74
C GLU A 60 0.47 1.23 -9.60
N LYS A 61 -0.68 0.61 -9.30
CA LYS A 61 -1.60 1.00 -8.24
C LYS A 61 -1.43 0.20 -6.97
N GLY A 62 -0.82 -0.98 -7.06
CA GLY A 62 -0.61 -1.88 -5.93
C GLY A 62 -1.90 -2.55 -5.43
N ILE A 63 -2.89 -2.75 -6.29
CA ILE A 63 -4.22 -3.29 -5.92
C ILE A 63 -4.62 -4.50 -6.76
N SER A 64 -5.48 -5.35 -6.17
CA SER A 64 -6.23 -6.39 -6.87
C SER A 64 -7.19 -5.79 -7.90
N VAL A 65 -7.41 -6.46 -9.01
CA VAL A 65 -8.49 -6.18 -9.97
C VAL A 65 -9.44 -7.38 -10.14
N ALA A 66 -9.35 -8.33 -9.21
CA ALA A 66 -10.15 -9.54 -9.14
C ALA A 66 -10.65 -9.78 -7.70
N GLU A 67 -11.27 -8.79 -7.08
CA GLU A 67 -11.82 -8.86 -5.72
C GLU A 67 -13.33 -9.13 -5.76
N LEU A 68 -13.72 -10.39 -5.55
CA LEU A 68 -15.12 -10.82 -5.67
C LEU A 68 -15.78 -11.28 -4.35
N GLU A 69 -15.09 -11.17 -3.21
CA GLU A 69 -15.63 -11.54 -1.89
C GLU A 69 -17.00 -10.90 -1.60
N PHE A 70 -17.08 -9.56 -1.60
CA PHE A 70 -18.32 -8.85 -1.31
C PHE A 70 -19.42 -9.07 -2.37
N PRO A 71 -19.13 -9.06 -3.69
CA PRO A 71 -20.11 -9.48 -4.69
C PRO A 71 -20.67 -10.89 -4.47
N LEU A 72 -19.84 -11.85 -4.04
CA LEU A 72 -20.26 -13.20 -3.71
C LEU A 72 -21.20 -13.20 -2.50
N TYR A 73 -20.81 -12.55 -1.41
CA TYR A 73 -21.64 -12.42 -0.22
C TYR A 73 -22.98 -11.74 -0.50
N TYR A 74 -22.98 -10.65 -1.27
CA TYR A 74 -24.20 -9.94 -1.64
C TYR A 74 -25.17 -10.84 -2.42
N ASN A 75 -24.67 -11.52 -3.45
CA ASN A 75 -25.50 -12.40 -4.26
C ASN A 75 -26.00 -13.61 -3.47
N PHE A 76 -25.15 -14.22 -2.65
CA PHE A 76 -25.50 -15.42 -1.91
C PHE A 76 -26.43 -15.11 -0.72
N TYR A 77 -26.02 -14.24 0.21
CA TYR A 77 -26.78 -14.00 1.43
C TYR A 77 -28.00 -13.08 1.21
N LEU A 78 -27.86 -12.02 0.43
CA LEU A 78 -28.94 -11.03 0.25
C LEU A 78 -29.88 -11.37 -0.90
N ARG A 79 -29.38 -12.00 -1.98
CA ARG A 79 -30.22 -12.35 -3.14
C ARG A 79 -30.56 -13.83 -3.25
N GLN A 80 -29.96 -14.69 -2.43
CA GLN A 80 -30.14 -16.15 -2.50
C GLN A 80 -29.85 -16.69 -3.92
N LYS A 81 -28.81 -16.13 -4.56
CA LYS A 81 -28.36 -16.49 -5.91
C LYS A 81 -26.87 -16.81 -5.93
N LYS A 82 -26.50 -17.68 -6.84
CA LYS A 82 -25.11 -18.06 -7.09
C LYS A 82 -24.44 -17.06 -8.03
N THR A 83 -23.19 -16.73 -7.77
CA THR A 83 -22.37 -15.91 -8.67
C THR A 83 -21.68 -16.80 -9.71
N TYR A 84 -21.66 -16.36 -10.97
CA TYR A 84 -20.98 -17.04 -12.06
C TYR A 84 -19.67 -16.31 -12.38
N VAL A 85 -18.55 -17.03 -12.31
CA VAL A 85 -17.22 -16.47 -12.63
C VAL A 85 -16.71 -17.11 -13.92
N VAL A 86 -16.62 -16.31 -14.97
CA VAL A 86 -16.14 -16.70 -16.29
C VAL A 86 -14.63 -16.54 -16.33
N CYS A 87 -13.90 -17.61 -16.64
CA CYS A 87 -12.44 -17.65 -16.56
C CYS A 87 -11.84 -18.80 -17.40
N THR A 88 -10.51 -18.85 -17.48
CA THR A 88 -9.80 -20.05 -17.94
C THR A 88 -9.63 -21.08 -16.82
N GLU A 89 -9.22 -22.30 -17.16
CA GLU A 89 -8.96 -23.35 -16.15
C GLU A 89 -7.83 -22.96 -15.19
N GLU A 90 -6.76 -22.36 -15.72
CA GLU A 90 -5.62 -21.85 -14.94
C GLU A 90 -6.06 -20.73 -13.98
N GLN A 91 -6.86 -19.78 -14.49
CA GLN A 91 -7.43 -18.71 -13.68
C GLN A 91 -8.34 -19.25 -12.58
N ARG A 92 -9.10 -20.34 -12.82
CA ARG A 92 -9.93 -20.96 -11.79
C ARG A 92 -9.09 -21.44 -10.61
N GLU A 93 -8.00 -22.17 -10.87
CA GLU A 93 -7.15 -22.70 -9.80
C GLU A 93 -6.46 -21.59 -9.01
N GLN A 94 -6.00 -20.54 -9.70
CA GLN A 94 -5.47 -19.33 -9.08
C GLN A 94 -6.53 -18.63 -8.20
N PHE A 95 -7.72 -18.43 -8.74
CA PHE A 95 -8.79 -17.65 -8.09
C PHE A 95 -9.43 -18.35 -6.90
N LYS A 96 -9.47 -19.69 -6.90
CA LYS A 96 -9.92 -20.48 -5.74
C LYS A 96 -9.09 -20.18 -4.50
N VAL A 97 -7.77 -19.98 -4.63
CA VAL A 97 -6.90 -19.61 -3.51
C VAL A 97 -7.28 -18.23 -2.98
N VAL A 98 -7.49 -17.24 -3.86
CA VAL A 98 -7.91 -15.90 -3.47
C VAL A 98 -9.21 -15.95 -2.66
N LEU A 99 -10.23 -16.65 -3.17
CA LEU A 99 -11.50 -16.80 -2.48
C LEU A 99 -11.41 -17.62 -1.19
N GLN A 100 -10.56 -18.65 -1.15
CA GLN A 100 -10.39 -19.44 0.07
C GLN A 100 -9.84 -18.59 1.21
N GLU A 101 -8.76 -17.83 0.95
CA GLU A 101 -8.15 -16.98 1.97
C GLU A 101 -9.08 -15.85 2.42
N SER A 102 -9.81 -15.21 1.50
CA SER A 102 -10.67 -14.09 1.86
C SER A 102 -12.02 -14.51 2.45
N VAL A 103 -12.69 -15.52 1.87
CA VAL A 103 -14.07 -15.88 2.27
C VAL A 103 -14.09 -16.76 3.51
N PHE A 104 -13.08 -17.62 3.67
CA PHE A 104 -13.08 -18.72 4.64
C PHE A 104 -11.82 -18.79 5.49
N GLY A 105 -10.82 -17.98 5.19
CA GLY A 105 -9.54 -17.97 5.89
C GLY A 105 -8.63 -19.15 5.53
N PRO A 106 -7.49 -19.26 6.23
CA PRO A 106 -6.53 -20.36 6.04
C PRO A 106 -7.17 -21.74 6.27
N GLU A 107 -6.88 -22.70 5.40
CA GLU A 107 -7.31 -24.10 5.58
C GLU A 107 -6.58 -24.80 6.74
N VAL A 108 -5.32 -24.40 6.97
CA VAL A 108 -4.47 -24.95 8.02
C VAL A 108 -4.10 -23.84 8.99
N VAL A 109 -4.45 -24.04 10.25
CA VAL A 109 -4.17 -23.11 11.36
C VAL A 109 -3.42 -23.87 12.45
N ASP A 110 -2.26 -23.35 12.84
CA ASP A 110 -1.46 -23.84 13.96
C ASP A 110 -0.94 -22.65 14.76
N LEU A 111 -1.58 -22.37 15.89
CA LEU A 111 -1.28 -21.20 16.71
C LEU A 111 -0.19 -21.46 17.77
N ARG A 112 0.37 -22.68 17.85
CA ARG A 112 1.28 -23.05 18.94
C ARG A 112 2.52 -22.18 19.02
N SER A 113 3.07 -21.77 17.87
CA SER A 113 4.22 -20.85 17.79
C SER A 113 3.85 -19.39 18.03
N GLU A 114 2.56 -19.07 17.99
CA GLU A 114 2.03 -17.71 18.11
C GLU A 114 1.61 -17.37 19.53
N TYR A 115 1.72 -18.31 20.47
CA TYR A 115 1.46 -18.09 21.89
C TYR A 115 2.72 -18.43 22.70
N VAL A 116 3.03 -17.62 23.72
CA VAL A 116 4.25 -17.81 24.55
C VAL A 116 4.43 -19.21 25.13
N ASN A 117 3.33 -19.91 25.45
CA ASN A 117 3.34 -21.29 25.96
C ASN A 117 2.46 -22.22 25.10
N GLY A 118 2.23 -21.89 23.83
CA GLY A 118 1.32 -22.64 22.97
C GLY A 118 -0.08 -22.80 23.59
N GLU A 119 -0.64 -24.01 23.48
CA GLU A 119 -1.98 -24.39 23.95
C GLU A 119 -2.21 -24.16 25.45
N ASP A 120 -1.14 -24.17 26.27
CA ASP A 120 -1.24 -23.95 27.72
C ASP A 120 -1.43 -22.47 28.09
N THR A 121 -1.40 -21.56 27.11
CA THR A 121 -1.59 -20.13 27.36
C THR A 121 -3.05 -19.83 27.70
N PHE A 122 -3.28 -18.99 28.72
CA PHE A 122 -4.63 -18.53 29.05
C PHE A 122 -5.25 -17.83 27.83
N GLY A 123 -6.53 -18.14 27.54
CA GLY A 123 -7.22 -17.59 26.38
C GLY A 123 -6.87 -18.24 25.04
N TYR A 124 -6.11 -19.35 25.01
CA TYR A 124 -5.80 -20.04 23.75
C TYR A 124 -7.09 -20.55 23.06
N PRO A 125 -7.35 -20.18 21.79
CA PRO A 125 -8.57 -20.54 21.08
C PRO A 125 -8.46 -21.92 20.42
N ASP A 126 -9.59 -22.62 20.35
CA ASP A 126 -9.79 -23.65 19.31
C ASP A 126 -10.22 -22.93 18.02
N MET A 127 -9.24 -22.33 17.35
CA MET A 127 -9.48 -21.48 16.18
C MET A 127 -10.22 -22.23 15.07
N ARG A 128 -10.00 -23.54 14.95
CA ARG A 128 -10.70 -24.36 13.96
C ARG A 128 -12.19 -24.48 14.30
N ALA A 129 -12.53 -24.79 15.55
CA ALA A 129 -13.92 -24.85 15.98
C ALA A 129 -14.63 -23.49 15.84
N GLU A 130 -13.96 -22.39 16.18
CA GLU A 130 -14.47 -21.03 16.00
C GLU A 130 -14.76 -20.73 14.52
N MET A 131 -13.80 -20.99 13.61
CA MET A 131 -14.00 -20.80 12.16
C MET A 131 -15.10 -21.70 11.58
N GLU A 132 -15.14 -22.99 11.98
CA GLU A 132 -16.18 -23.94 11.54
C GLU A 132 -17.58 -23.50 12.00
N HIS A 133 -17.70 -22.89 13.18
CA HIS A 133 -18.96 -22.33 13.66
C HIS A 133 -19.50 -21.23 12.73
N PHE A 134 -18.66 -20.25 12.38
CA PHE A 134 -19.06 -19.14 11.50
C PHE A 134 -19.25 -19.59 10.05
N ARG A 135 -18.42 -20.52 9.57
CA ARG A 135 -18.56 -21.10 8.22
C ARG A 135 -19.82 -21.96 8.10
N GLY A 136 -20.18 -22.71 9.15
CA GLY A 136 -21.21 -23.75 9.09
C GLY A 136 -20.86 -24.82 8.05
N ASN A 137 -21.87 -25.34 7.34
CA ASN A 137 -21.68 -26.38 6.31
C ASN A 137 -21.37 -25.84 4.91
N ARG A 138 -21.10 -24.53 4.78
CA ARG A 138 -20.94 -23.87 3.48
C ARG A 138 -19.59 -24.21 2.86
N GLN A 139 -19.60 -24.41 1.55
CA GLN A 139 -18.43 -24.58 0.71
C GLN A 139 -18.37 -23.49 -0.35
N LEU A 140 -17.20 -23.31 -0.98
CA LEU A 140 -17.02 -22.29 -2.01
C LEU A 140 -17.98 -22.51 -3.19
N ASP A 141 -18.19 -23.78 -3.53
CA ASP A 141 -19.13 -24.20 -4.55
C ASP A 141 -20.58 -23.86 -4.22
N ASP A 142 -20.95 -23.45 -3.00
CA ASP A 142 -22.29 -22.94 -2.71
C ASP A 142 -22.46 -21.49 -3.19
N LEU A 143 -21.39 -20.68 -3.08
CA LEU A 143 -21.39 -19.25 -3.36
C LEU A 143 -21.11 -18.94 -4.83
N VAL A 144 -20.20 -19.70 -5.45
CA VAL A 144 -19.69 -19.41 -6.80
C VAL A 144 -19.77 -20.63 -7.73
N ARG A 145 -20.01 -20.37 -9.01
CA ARG A 145 -19.90 -21.35 -10.09
C ARG A 145 -18.93 -20.83 -11.16
N PHE A 146 -17.86 -21.58 -11.37
CA PHE A 146 -16.92 -21.28 -12.44
C PHE A 146 -17.44 -21.73 -13.80
N VAL A 147 -17.34 -20.86 -14.80
CA VAL A 147 -17.74 -21.11 -16.19
C VAL A 147 -16.51 -20.96 -17.07
N ILE A 148 -16.01 -22.08 -17.58
CA ILE A 148 -14.73 -22.13 -18.29
C ILE A 148 -14.90 -21.84 -19.78
N PHE A 149 -14.07 -20.95 -20.32
CA PHE A 149 -13.99 -20.71 -21.76
C PHE A 149 -13.68 -22.01 -22.52
N LYS A 150 -14.48 -22.31 -23.56
CA LYS A 150 -14.24 -23.41 -24.51
C LYS A 150 -14.03 -22.82 -25.89
N ASN A 151 -12.86 -23.03 -26.48
CA ASN A 151 -12.43 -22.37 -27.71
C ASN A 151 -12.62 -20.84 -27.61
N ASP A 152 -12.15 -20.28 -26.49
CA ASP A 152 -12.25 -18.85 -26.13
C ASP A 152 -13.68 -18.30 -26.01
N LYS A 153 -14.71 -19.16 -25.95
CA LYS A 153 -16.12 -18.74 -25.87
C LYS A 153 -16.85 -19.35 -24.68
N VAL A 154 -17.76 -18.57 -24.10
CA VAL A 154 -18.82 -19.05 -23.20
C VAL A 154 -20.17 -18.51 -23.65
N ARG A 155 -21.24 -19.27 -23.38
CA ARG A 155 -22.60 -18.89 -23.76
C ARG A 155 -23.52 -18.95 -22.54
N PHE A 156 -24.24 -17.87 -22.31
CA PHE A 156 -25.33 -17.76 -21.34
C PHE A 156 -26.61 -17.45 -22.11
N ASN A 157 -27.49 -18.45 -22.29
CA ASN A 157 -28.67 -18.33 -23.15
C ASN A 157 -28.31 -17.80 -24.56
N ASN A 158 -28.77 -16.61 -24.93
CA ASN A 158 -28.51 -15.97 -26.23
C ASN A 158 -27.38 -14.93 -26.20
N VAL A 159 -26.62 -14.91 -25.09
CA VAL A 159 -25.45 -14.04 -24.91
C VAL A 159 -24.17 -14.88 -24.98
N THR A 160 -23.25 -14.50 -25.87
CA THR A 160 -21.94 -15.13 -26.02
C THR A 160 -20.85 -14.15 -25.61
N ILE A 161 -19.91 -14.61 -24.78
CA ILE A 161 -18.69 -13.88 -24.42
C ILE A 161 -17.52 -14.59 -25.08
N GLU A 162 -16.70 -13.86 -25.82
CA GLU A 162 -15.55 -14.37 -26.55
C GLU A 162 -14.27 -13.63 -26.13
N LYS A 163 -13.22 -14.36 -25.74
CA LYS A 163 -11.89 -13.80 -25.48
C LYS A 163 -11.10 -13.69 -26.79
N LYS A 164 -10.42 -12.56 -27.01
CA LYS A 164 -9.63 -12.29 -28.22
C LYS A 164 -8.13 -12.48 -27.98
N ASN A 165 -7.38 -12.60 -29.07
CA ASN A 165 -5.92 -12.80 -29.06
C ASN A 165 -5.11 -11.65 -28.45
N GLY A 166 -5.75 -10.51 -28.12
CA GLY A 166 -5.14 -9.38 -27.40
C GLY A 166 -5.55 -9.27 -25.94
N GLY A 167 -6.33 -10.22 -25.40
CA GLY A 167 -6.85 -10.16 -24.02
C GLY A 167 -8.23 -9.51 -23.90
N ASP A 168 -8.63 -8.68 -24.87
CA ASP A 168 -9.96 -8.07 -24.96
C ASP A 168 -11.09 -9.11 -25.10
N PHE A 169 -12.30 -8.65 -24.80
CA PHE A 169 -13.51 -9.47 -24.86
C PHE A 169 -14.53 -8.92 -25.86
N GLU A 170 -15.24 -9.81 -26.54
CA GLU A 170 -16.45 -9.48 -27.29
C GLU A 170 -17.69 -10.09 -26.62
N VAL A 171 -18.71 -9.27 -26.43
CA VAL A 171 -20.04 -9.70 -25.96
C VAL A 171 -21.03 -9.56 -27.10
N ARG A 172 -21.69 -10.67 -27.46
CA ARG A 172 -22.74 -10.72 -28.48
C ARG A 172 -24.05 -11.13 -27.83
N ASP A 173 -25.05 -10.28 -27.92
CA ASP A 173 -26.40 -10.52 -27.42
C ASP A 173 -27.37 -10.59 -28.60
N GLU A 174 -27.87 -11.80 -28.90
CA GLU A 174 -28.77 -12.04 -30.02
C GLU A 174 -30.18 -11.46 -29.77
N ASP A 175 -30.62 -11.37 -28.50
CA ASP A 175 -31.95 -10.85 -28.14
C ASP A 175 -31.98 -9.32 -28.25
N MET A 176 -30.92 -8.66 -27.79
CA MET A 176 -30.77 -7.20 -27.87
C MET A 176 -30.16 -6.74 -29.20
N LYS A 177 -29.70 -7.66 -30.05
CA LYS A 177 -28.95 -7.39 -31.29
C LYS A 177 -27.75 -6.46 -31.06
N LYS A 178 -27.05 -6.66 -29.94
CA LYS A 178 -25.93 -5.82 -29.50
C LYS A 178 -24.61 -6.58 -29.64
N HIS A 179 -23.59 -5.88 -30.11
CA HIS A 179 -22.21 -6.37 -30.16
C HIS A 179 -21.31 -5.35 -29.49
N THR A 180 -20.60 -5.77 -28.44
CA THR A 180 -19.81 -4.89 -27.57
C THR A 180 -18.39 -5.43 -27.47
N SER A 181 -17.40 -4.59 -27.79
CA SER A 181 -15.99 -4.87 -27.48
C SER A 181 -15.68 -4.27 -26.12
N VAL A 182 -15.07 -5.04 -25.23
CA VAL A 182 -14.71 -4.65 -23.87
C VAL A 182 -13.20 -4.85 -23.70
N PRO A 183 -12.47 -3.86 -23.15
CA PRO A 183 -11.04 -4.01 -22.88
C PRO A 183 -10.74 -5.18 -21.93
N GLY A 184 -9.64 -5.88 -22.19
CA GLY A 184 -9.16 -6.98 -21.34
C GLY A 184 -8.36 -6.51 -20.13
N GLU A 185 -7.71 -5.37 -20.26
CA GLU A 185 -7.02 -4.67 -19.18
C GLU A 185 -8.03 -3.88 -18.34
N VAL A 186 -7.98 -4.08 -17.03
CA VAL A 186 -8.91 -3.42 -16.11
C VAL A 186 -8.31 -2.09 -15.70
N GLY A 187 -8.85 -1.02 -16.29
CA GLY A 187 -8.57 0.32 -15.80
C GLY A 187 -9.03 0.48 -14.36
N TYR A 188 -8.30 1.30 -13.61
CA TYR A 188 -8.69 1.73 -12.26
C TYR A 188 -8.88 3.25 -12.24
N ASN A 189 -10.10 3.67 -11.90
CA ASN A 189 -10.42 5.08 -11.75
C ASN A 189 -10.39 5.44 -10.25
N ILE A 190 -9.67 6.50 -9.93
CA ILE A 190 -9.56 6.99 -8.56
C ILE A 190 -10.85 7.73 -8.21
N ILE A 191 -11.73 7.10 -7.44
CA ILE A 191 -12.90 7.77 -6.86
C ILE A 191 -12.91 7.50 -5.36
N TYR A 192 -12.32 8.44 -4.63
CA TYR A 192 -12.49 8.61 -3.19
C TYR A 192 -12.82 10.07 -2.93
N ASP A 193 -13.60 10.34 -1.88
CA ASP A 193 -13.73 11.69 -1.36
C ASP A 193 -12.36 12.09 -0.79
N ALA A 194 -11.72 13.10 -1.38
CA ALA A 194 -10.44 13.56 -0.89
C ALA A 194 -10.56 14.22 0.50
N GLY A 195 -11.79 14.47 0.96
CA GLY A 195 -12.06 15.35 2.08
C GLY A 195 -11.63 16.78 1.77
N GLU A 196 -11.55 17.60 2.80
CA GLU A 196 -10.96 18.93 2.68
C GLU A 196 -9.44 18.82 2.66
N ARG A 197 -8.81 19.29 1.57
CA ARG A 197 -7.35 19.41 1.53
C ARG A 197 -6.91 20.40 2.60
N MET A 198 -6.12 19.92 3.55
CA MET A 198 -5.51 20.76 4.58
C MET A 198 -4.73 21.91 3.93
N PRO A 199 -4.89 23.17 4.38
CA PRO A 199 -4.25 24.32 3.75
C PRO A 199 -2.73 24.24 3.88
N GLU A 200 -2.23 23.67 4.97
CA GLU A 200 -0.81 23.53 5.28
C GLU A 200 -0.44 22.06 5.52
N PRO A 201 0.87 21.72 5.52
CA PRO A 201 1.31 20.36 5.71
C PRO A 201 0.89 19.81 7.05
N TYR A 202 0.40 18.59 7.03
CA TYR A 202 0.03 17.90 8.24
C TYR A 202 1.27 17.63 9.08
N GLN A 203 1.18 17.96 10.37
CA GLN A 203 2.19 17.61 11.35
C GLN A 203 1.67 16.43 12.17
N PRO A 204 2.29 15.24 12.06
CA PRO A 204 1.93 14.11 12.88
C PRO A 204 1.90 14.49 14.38
N PRO A 205 0.79 14.24 15.09
CA PRO A 205 0.68 14.56 16.50
C PRO A 205 1.54 13.60 17.34
N LEU A 206 1.73 13.97 18.60
CA LEU A 206 2.35 13.07 19.58
C LEU A 206 1.50 11.83 19.84
N LEU A 207 0.17 11.99 19.91
CA LEU A 207 -0.80 10.90 19.97
C LEU A 207 -2.05 11.30 19.19
N GLY A 208 -2.56 10.39 18.37
CA GLY A 208 -3.84 10.60 17.69
C GLY A 208 -4.34 9.40 16.92
N VAL A 209 -5.61 9.46 16.50
CA VAL A 209 -6.26 8.41 15.69
C VAL A 209 -6.98 9.06 14.52
N THR A 210 -6.54 8.76 13.29
CA THR A 210 -7.18 9.26 12.06
C THR A 210 -7.94 8.12 11.40
N CYS A 211 -9.24 8.28 11.20
CA CYS A 211 -10.04 7.28 10.50
C CYS A 211 -9.88 7.41 8.97
N LEU A 212 -9.50 6.32 8.31
CA LEU A 212 -9.35 6.21 6.85
C LEU A 212 -10.60 5.64 6.16
N GLY A 213 -11.42 4.92 6.92
CA GLY A 213 -12.79 4.63 6.56
C GLY A 213 -13.52 4.08 7.78
N PRO A 214 -14.74 4.58 8.08
CA PRO A 214 -15.46 4.24 9.30
C PRO A 214 -16.43 3.07 9.14
N SER A 215 -16.65 2.59 7.91
CA SER A 215 -17.79 1.72 7.57
C SER A 215 -17.33 0.37 6.98
N HIS A 216 -18.30 -0.49 6.69
CA HIS A 216 -18.11 -1.85 6.19
C HIS A 216 -18.24 -1.93 4.65
N GLY A 217 -17.84 -3.05 4.04
CA GLY A 217 -17.87 -3.23 2.58
C GLY A 217 -19.22 -3.08 1.88
N PHE A 218 -20.35 -3.13 2.60
CA PHE A 218 -21.71 -2.95 2.04
C PHE A 218 -22.30 -1.53 2.16
N ASP A 219 -21.54 -0.56 2.67
CA ASP A 219 -22.00 0.84 2.71
C ASP A 219 -21.53 1.57 1.45
N PRO A 220 -22.43 1.91 0.49
CA PRO A 220 -22.01 2.53 -0.76
C PRO A 220 -21.57 3.98 -0.61
N ASP A 221 -21.87 4.62 0.52
CA ASP A 221 -21.66 6.05 0.74
C ASP A 221 -20.39 6.37 1.54
N ASP A 222 -19.67 5.37 2.05
CA ASP A 222 -18.48 5.56 2.88
C ASP A 222 -17.35 4.58 2.55
N ASN A 223 -16.13 4.88 3.01
CA ASN A 223 -14.93 4.06 2.76
C ASN A 223 -14.90 2.81 3.65
N THR A 224 -14.25 1.74 3.18
CA THR A 224 -14.00 0.54 3.99
C THR A 224 -13.08 0.82 5.17
N SER A 225 -13.20 -0.04 6.17
CA SER A 225 -12.58 0.12 7.48
C SER A 225 -11.06 0.16 7.45
N GLY A 226 -10.50 1.27 7.94
CA GLY A 226 -9.12 1.33 8.41
C GLY A 226 -8.82 2.65 9.09
N PHE A 227 -7.66 2.75 9.74
CA PHE A 227 -7.24 3.97 10.44
C PHE A 227 -5.72 4.08 10.60
N ILE A 228 -5.27 5.25 11.02
CA ILE A 228 -3.87 5.52 11.38
C ILE A 228 -3.81 5.80 12.87
N LEU A 229 -2.94 5.08 13.59
CA LEU A 229 -2.48 5.46 14.91
C LEU A 229 -1.25 6.35 14.77
N TRP A 230 -1.37 7.60 15.20
CA TRP A 230 -0.23 8.49 15.35
C TRP A 230 0.33 8.34 16.76
N ILE A 231 1.57 7.87 16.88
CA ILE A 231 2.26 7.69 18.15
C ILE A 231 3.67 8.23 17.98
N ASN A 232 4.04 9.18 18.83
CA ASN A 232 5.37 9.79 18.84
C ASN A 232 5.76 10.39 17.48
N HIS A 233 4.81 11.10 16.86
CA HIS A 233 4.93 11.73 15.53
C HIS A 233 5.09 10.78 14.35
N GLN A 234 4.86 9.48 14.56
CA GLN A 234 4.92 8.45 13.52
C GLN A 234 3.59 7.72 13.40
N GLY A 235 3.22 7.36 12.18
CA GLY A 235 1.97 6.70 11.84
C GLY A 235 2.12 5.18 11.74
N ILE A 236 1.15 4.46 12.27
CA ILE A 236 0.93 3.03 12.09
C ILE A 236 -0.43 2.88 11.39
N MET A 237 -0.45 2.36 10.18
CA MET A 237 -1.70 2.01 9.51
C MET A 237 -2.26 0.71 10.10
N VAL A 238 -3.54 0.70 10.43
CA VAL A 238 -4.27 -0.51 10.82
C VAL A 238 -5.26 -0.80 9.71
N ASP A 239 -5.11 -1.96 9.07
CA ASP A 239 -5.94 -2.43 7.96
C ASP A 239 -6.22 -1.34 6.90
N PRO A 240 -5.18 -0.84 6.22
CA PRO A 240 -5.32 0.32 5.32
C PRO A 240 -6.33 0.05 4.19
N PRO A 241 -7.33 0.92 4.00
CA PRO A 241 -8.26 0.83 2.88
C PRO A 241 -7.55 1.12 1.55
N VAL A 242 -8.17 0.71 0.45
CA VAL A 242 -7.66 1.10 -0.88
C VAL A 242 -7.63 2.62 -1.05
N ASN A 243 -6.63 3.11 -1.77
CA ASN A 243 -6.37 4.54 -2.01
C ASN A 243 -5.91 5.37 -0.82
N SER A 244 -5.66 4.75 0.34
CA SER A 244 -5.23 5.48 1.54
C SER A 244 -4.02 6.37 1.27
N THR A 245 -3.04 5.89 0.52
CA THR A 245 -1.83 6.67 0.25
C THR A 245 -2.09 7.84 -0.69
N GLU A 246 -2.90 7.67 -1.74
CA GLU A 246 -3.26 8.78 -2.63
C GLU A 246 -4.07 9.84 -1.88
N TRP A 247 -4.98 9.41 -1.01
CA TRP A 247 -5.75 10.30 -0.14
C TRP A 247 -4.85 11.12 0.79
N LEU A 248 -3.87 10.48 1.46
CA LEU A 248 -2.90 11.15 2.33
C LEU A 248 -2.13 12.24 1.58
N ARG A 249 -1.64 11.94 0.38
CA ARG A 249 -0.94 12.92 -0.48
C ARG A 249 -1.84 14.11 -0.81
N LYS A 250 -3.10 13.87 -1.19
CA LYS A 250 -4.07 14.95 -1.45
C LYS A 250 -4.36 15.78 -0.20
N SER A 251 -4.29 15.17 0.98
CA SER A 251 -4.47 15.81 2.29
C SER A 251 -3.19 16.48 2.84
N ASN A 252 -2.14 16.65 2.02
CA ASN A 252 -0.82 17.18 2.43
C ASN A 252 -0.18 16.40 3.59
N VAL A 253 -0.46 15.10 3.71
CA VAL A 253 0.24 14.16 4.59
C VAL A 253 1.27 13.41 3.77
N ASN A 254 2.55 13.50 4.14
CA ASN A 254 3.57 12.71 3.47
C ASN A 254 3.48 11.24 3.92
N PRO A 255 3.30 10.26 3.01
CA PRO A 255 3.24 8.85 3.35
C PRO A 255 4.45 8.29 4.10
N LYS A 256 5.60 8.96 4.04
CA LYS A 256 6.82 8.59 4.77
C LYS A 256 6.69 8.73 6.29
N HIS A 257 5.73 9.51 6.78
CA HIS A 257 5.43 9.54 8.21
C HIS A 257 4.78 8.24 8.71
N ILE A 258 4.49 7.29 7.82
CA ILE A 258 3.86 6.01 8.15
C ILE A 258 4.85 4.91 7.83
N ASN A 259 5.41 4.33 8.88
CA ASN A 259 6.52 3.37 8.81
C ASN A 259 6.11 1.93 9.11
N SER A 260 4.85 1.71 9.55
CA SER A 260 4.37 0.42 10.02
C SER A 260 2.92 0.15 9.61
N ILE A 261 2.59 -1.13 9.43
CA ILE A 261 1.23 -1.64 9.29
C ILE A 261 0.98 -2.66 10.40
N ILE A 262 -0.19 -2.59 11.03
CA ILE A 262 -0.78 -3.71 11.77
C ILE A 262 -1.87 -4.28 10.87
N LEU A 263 -1.64 -5.49 10.35
CA LEU A 263 -2.62 -6.21 9.54
C LEU A 263 -3.35 -7.19 10.45
N THR A 264 -4.64 -6.97 10.68
CA THR A 264 -5.39 -7.78 11.64
C THR A 264 -5.87 -9.09 11.05
N HIS A 265 -6.27 -9.11 9.77
CA HIS A 265 -6.75 -10.29 9.05
C HIS A 265 -6.83 -10.06 7.52
N CYS A 266 -7.30 -11.05 6.76
CA CYS A 266 -7.24 -11.06 5.28
C CYS A 266 -8.60 -11.04 4.58
N HIS A 267 -9.55 -10.20 5.05
CA HIS A 267 -10.71 -9.80 4.25
C HIS A 267 -10.34 -8.66 3.29
N ALA A 268 -11.03 -8.57 2.16
CA ALA A 268 -10.76 -7.59 1.12
C ALA A 268 -10.88 -6.13 1.59
N ASP A 269 -11.72 -5.85 2.58
CA ASP A 269 -11.90 -4.52 3.16
C ASP A 269 -10.84 -4.13 4.18
N HIS A 270 -9.97 -5.08 4.59
CA HIS A 270 -8.87 -4.84 5.54
C HIS A 270 -7.48 -4.97 4.89
N ASP A 271 -7.32 -5.86 3.90
CA ASP A 271 -6.01 -6.13 3.31
C ASP A 271 -5.72 -5.38 2.00
N ALA A 272 -6.75 -4.88 1.31
CA ALA A 272 -6.59 -4.44 -0.07
C ALA A 272 -5.65 -3.23 -0.24
N GLY A 273 -5.60 -2.30 0.74
CA GLY A 273 -4.65 -1.20 0.75
C GLY A 273 -3.28 -1.53 1.35
N THR A 274 -3.13 -2.70 1.98
CA THR A 274 -1.86 -3.10 2.63
C THR A 274 -0.77 -3.26 1.59
N PHE A 275 -1.04 -4.00 0.51
CA PHE A 275 -0.06 -4.19 -0.54
C PHE A 275 0.23 -2.89 -1.30
N GLN A 276 -0.78 -2.03 -1.49
CA GLN A 276 -0.57 -0.70 -2.05
C GLN A 276 0.46 0.08 -1.22
N LYS A 277 0.32 0.11 0.11
CA LYS A 277 1.27 0.76 1.01
C LYS A 277 2.66 0.10 1.01
N ILE A 278 2.75 -1.23 0.87
CA ILE A 278 4.04 -1.94 0.70
C ILE A 278 4.79 -1.45 -0.54
N LEU A 279 4.07 -1.14 -1.64
CA LEU A 279 4.70 -0.71 -2.90
C LEU A 279 5.03 0.79 -2.96
N GLU A 280 4.83 1.52 -1.86
CA GLU A 280 5.18 2.93 -1.81
C GLU A 280 6.69 3.15 -1.62
N GLU A 281 7.09 4.39 -1.40
CA GLU A 281 8.48 4.73 -1.13
C GLU A 281 8.92 4.23 0.26
N GLY A 282 10.06 3.52 0.29
CA GLY A 282 10.63 2.94 1.50
C GLY A 282 10.00 1.61 1.88
N LYS A 283 10.77 0.80 2.60
CA LYS A 283 10.29 -0.48 3.13
C LYS A 283 9.44 -0.25 4.39
N ILE A 284 8.32 -0.96 4.51
CA ILE A 284 7.42 -0.88 5.67
C ILE A 284 7.57 -2.09 6.58
N THR A 285 7.41 -1.89 7.89
CA THR A 285 7.31 -2.99 8.86
C THR A 285 5.85 -3.44 9.01
N ILE A 286 5.58 -4.75 8.96
CA ILE A 286 4.27 -5.33 9.19
C ILE A 286 4.29 -6.14 10.49
N TYR A 287 3.39 -5.78 11.41
CA TYR A 287 3.14 -6.48 12.65
C TYR A 287 1.86 -7.30 12.51
N THR A 288 2.00 -8.62 12.52
CA THR A 288 0.88 -9.55 12.54
C THR A 288 1.37 -10.96 12.91
N THR A 289 0.50 -11.94 13.02
CA THR A 289 0.88 -13.33 13.30
C THR A 289 1.30 -14.08 12.03
N GLU A 290 1.99 -15.21 12.20
CA GLU A 290 2.40 -16.09 11.10
C GLU A 290 1.18 -16.56 10.29
N THR A 291 0.08 -16.89 10.95
CA THR A 291 -1.18 -17.34 10.36
C THR A 291 -1.75 -16.29 9.41
N VAL A 292 -1.84 -15.04 9.87
CA VAL A 292 -2.38 -13.93 9.06
C VAL A 292 -1.43 -13.56 7.92
N ILE A 293 -0.13 -13.38 8.18
CA ILE A 293 0.80 -13.00 7.10
C ILE A 293 0.92 -14.09 6.03
N HIS A 294 0.87 -15.38 6.40
CA HIS A 294 0.91 -16.45 5.42
C HIS A 294 -0.38 -16.55 4.60
N SER A 295 -1.54 -16.19 5.19
CA SER A 295 -2.79 -16.04 4.44
C SER A 295 -2.68 -14.92 3.41
N PHE A 296 -2.23 -13.75 3.83
CA PHE A 296 -1.96 -12.61 2.95
C PHE A 296 -1.01 -12.99 1.81
N ILE A 297 0.11 -13.66 2.11
CA ILE A 297 1.10 -14.07 1.11
C ILE A 297 0.54 -15.13 0.15
N ARG A 298 -0.32 -16.06 0.59
CA ARG A 298 -0.99 -17.01 -0.32
C ARG A 298 -1.96 -16.28 -1.25
N LYS A 299 -2.77 -15.37 -0.72
CA LYS A 299 -3.69 -14.53 -1.50
C LYS A 299 -2.93 -13.70 -2.54
N TYR A 300 -1.90 -12.96 -2.14
CA TYR A 300 -1.16 -12.09 -3.05
C TYR A 300 -0.21 -12.85 -3.99
N ASN A 301 0.28 -14.04 -3.63
CA ASN A 301 0.93 -14.95 -4.57
C ASN A 301 -0.05 -15.37 -5.66
N ALA A 302 -1.28 -15.71 -5.30
CA ALA A 302 -2.32 -16.02 -6.26
C ALA A 302 -2.72 -14.79 -7.09
N LEU A 303 -2.77 -13.57 -6.55
CA LEU A 303 -3.12 -12.37 -7.33
C LEU A 303 -1.99 -11.93 -8.29
N THR A 304 -0.74 -12.01 -7.86
CA THR A 304 0.42 -11.43 -8.58
C THR A 304 1.23 -12.43 -9.39
N ARG A 305 1.11 -13.73 -9.09
CA ARG A 305 1.97 -14.84 -9.58
C ARG A 305 3.44 -14.77 -9.12
N ILE A 306 3.77 -13.84 -8.23
CA ILE A 306 5.13 -13.67 -7.72
C ILE A 306 5.40 -14.71 -6.63
N PRO A 307 6.56 -15.41 -6.64
CA PRO A 307 6.88 -16.40 -5.64
C PRO A 307 6.78 -15.85 -4.21
N LYS A 308 6.24 -16.66 -3.29
CA LYS A 308 6.01 -16.26 -1.89
C LYS A 308 7.25 -15.65 -1.21
N LYS A 309 8.44 -16.21 -1.49
CA LYS A 309 9.72 -15.71 -0.94
C LYS A 309 10.03 -14.27 -1.40
N GLU A 310 9.68 -13.94 -2.63
CA GLU A 310 9.86 -12.57 -3.15
C GLU A 310 8.82 -11.61 -2.57
N LEU A 311 7.58 -12.07 -2.33
CA LEU A 311 6.59 -11.23 -1.67
C LEU A 311 7.01 -10.88 -0.23
N PHE A 312 7.58 -11.85 0.50
CA PHE A 312 8.11 -11.61 1.85
C PHE A 312 9.31 -10.66 1.89
N SER A 313 10.07 -10.50 0.80
CA SER A 313 11.20 -9.58 0.79
C SER A 313 10.80 -8.12 0.59
N LEU A 314 9.54 -7.85 0.20
CA LEU A 314 9.03 -6.49 -0.07
C LEU A 314 8.81 -5.67 1.20
N PHE A 315 8.73 -6.29 2.38
CA PHE A 315 8.45 -5.63 3.65
C PHE A 315 9.27 -6.27 4.77
N ASP A 316 9.35 -5.61 5.92
CA ASP A 316 9.93 -6.19 7.13
C ASP A 316 8.82 -6.83 7.95
N PHE A 317 8.94 -8.13 8.22
CA PHE A 317 7.93 -8.87 8.97
C PHE A 317 8.35 -9.00 10.44
N VAL A 318 7.48 -8.57 11.36
CA VAL A 318 7.63 -8.81 12.79
C VAL A 318 6.54 -9.79 13.24
N PRO A 319 6.90 -11.07 13.54
CA PRO A 319 5.94 -12.04 14.00
C PRO A 319 5.43 -11.69 15.40
N VAL A 320 4.12 -11.48 15.49
CA VAL A 320 3.41 -11.27 16.74
C VAL A 320 3.20 -12.60 17.45
N VAL A 321 3.55 -12.64 18.74
CA VAL A 321 3.36 -13.76 19.64
C VAL A 321 2.53 -13.26 20.83
N ILE A 322 1.33 -13.81 20.97
CA ILE A 322 0.37 -13.51 22.01
C ILE A 322 0.98 -13.80 23.38
N GLY A 323 0.82 -12.85 24.30
CA GLY A 323 1.46 -12.85 25.62
C GLY A 323 2.82 -12.13 25.68
N LYS A 324 3.33 -11.57 24.56
CA LYS A 324 4.51 -10.70 24.55
C LYS A 324 4.15 -9.22 24.39
N ASN A 325 5.05 -8.37 24.86
CA ASN A 325 5.00 -6.92 24.65
C ASN A 325 5.86 -6.53 23.43
N TYR A 326 5.38 -5.58 22.65
CA TYR A 326 6.08 -5.01 21.49
C TYR A 326 6.25 -3.51 21.68
N ILE A 327 7.43 -2.96 21.40
CA ILE A 327 7.63 -1.50 21.42
C ILE A 327 7.53 -1.00 19.98
N ILE A 328 6.48 -0.22 19.70
CA ILE A 328 6.25 0.37 18.38
C ILE A 328 6.10 1.88 18.57
N ASN A 329 6.98 2.66 17.94
CA ASN A 329 7.05 4.12 18.07
C ASN A 329 7.09 4.63 19.53
N GLY A 330 7.57 3.81 20.47
CA GLY A 330 7.66 4.13 21.89
C GLY A 330 6.44 3.75 22.75
N ALA A 331 5.36 3.25 22.16
CA ALA A 331 4.24 2.64 22.88
C ALA A 331 4.47 1.14 23.08
N ILE A 332 3.91 0.59 24.17
CA ILE A 332 3.98 -0.83 24.49
C ILE A 332 2.67 -1.48 24.03
N PHE A 333 2.75 -2.28 22.97
CA PHE A 333 1.64 -3.02 22.38
C PHE A 333 1.55 -4.45 22.92
N ARG A 334 0.32 -4.94 23.04
CA ARG A 334 -0.04 -6.35 23.23
C ARG A 334 -1.14 -6.71 22.24
N PHE A 335 -1.09 -7.94 21.76
CA PHE A 335 -2.03 -8.45 20.76
C PHE A 335 -2.76 -9.65 21.32
N ASN A 336 -4.00 -9.85 20.87
CA ASN A 336 -4.83 -11.01 21.16
C ASN A 336 -5.57 -11.44 19.89
N TYR A 337 -6.11 -12.65 19.88
CA TYR A 337 -7.05 -13.05 18.83
C TYR A 337 -8.47 -12.61 19.18
N ALA A 338 -9.14 -11.95 18.26
CA ALA A 338 -10.58 -11.66 18.31
C ALA A 338 -11.39 -12.91 17.93
N LEU A 339 -12.64 -12.98 18.40
CA LEU A 339 -13.62 -13.99 17.93
C LEU A 339 -14.25 -13.50 16.62
N HIS A 340 -13.86 -14.11 15.50
CA HIS A 340 -14.32 -13.76 14.14
C HIS A 340 -14.37 -14.98 13.22
N SER A 341 -14.89 -14.81 12.00
CA SER A 341 -15.05 -15.89 11.01
C SER A 341 -13.74 -16.44 10.43
N ILE A 342 -12.67 -15.64 10.49
CA ILE A 342 -11.29 -16.02 10.16
C ILE A 342 -10.36 -15.52 11.26
N PRO A 343 -9.10 -15.99 11.35
CA PRO A 343 -8.17 -15.52 12.38
C PRO A 343 -7.94 -14.00 12.28
N SER A 344 -8.38 -13.27 13.31
CA SER A 344 -8.30 -11.82 13.39
C SER A 344 -7.63 -11.34 14.68
N LEU A 345 -6.77 -10.34 14.57
CA LEU A 345 -6.06 -9.78 15.71
C LEU A 345 -6.75 -8.55 16.27
N SER A 346 -6.94 -8.52 17.58
CA SER A 346 -7.18 -7.31 18.37
C SER A 346 -5.88 -6.87 19.04
N PHE A 347 -5.81 -5.62 19.49
CA PHE A 347 -4.64 -5.15 20.21
C PHE A 347 -4.95 -4.04 21.19
N GLU A 348 -4.04 -3.86 22.12
CA GLU A 348 -4.03 -2.78 23.08
C GLU A 348 -2.64 -2.17 23.16
N TYR A 349 -2.56 -0.90 23.57
CA TYR A 349 -1.27 -0.29 23.88
C TYR A 349 -1.33 0.68 25.06
N GLN A 350 -0.16 0.88 25.67
CA GLN A 350 0.10 1.96 26.61
C GLN A 350 1.14 2.91 26.05
N PHE A 351 0.84 4.21 26.08
CA PHE A 351 1.77 5.27 25.70
C PHE A 351 1.71 6.40 26.72
N GLN A 352 2.81 6.59 27.45
CA GLN A 352 2.91 7.57 28.53
C GLN A 352 1.79 7.36 29.56
N ASP A 353 0.86 8.32 29.70
CA ASP A 353 -0.28 8.26 30.60
C ASP A 353 -1.62 8.04 29.86
N GLN A 354 -1.58 7.38 28.70
CA GLN A 354 -2.75 6.99 27.93
C GLN A 354 -2.77 5.48 27.66
N SER A 355 -3.96 4.90 27.71
CA SER A 355 -4.26 3.51 27.33
C SER A 355 -5.26 3.45 26.17
N PHE A 356 -5.05 2.51 25.26
CA PHE A 356 -5.87 2.32 24.07
C PHE A 356 -6.16 0.84 23.84
N VAL A 357 -7.38 0.51 23.44
CA VAL A 357 -7.75 -0.82 22.95
C VAL A 357 -8.50 -0.70 21.62
N TYR A 358 -8.16 -1.58 20.68
CA TYR A 358 -8.91 -1.82 19.45
C TYR A 358 -9.44 -3.26 19.43
N SER A 359 -10.75 -3.40 19.28
CA SER A 359 -11.40 -4.71 19.26
C SER A 359 -11.10 -5.53 18.00
N SER A 360 -10.76 -4.88 16.88
CA SER A 360 -10.82 -5.49 15.54
C SER A 360 -12.22 -5.95 15.18
N ASP A 361 -12.38 -6.69 14.08
CA ASP A 361 -13.59 -7.46 13.78
C ASP A 361 -13.79 -8.51 14.87
N HIS A 362 -14.79 -8.29 15.71
CA HIS A 362 -15.03 -9.04 16.92
C HIS A 362 -16.52 -9.10 17.29
N LEU A 363 -17.04 -10.32 17.39
CA LEU A 363 -18.30 -10.59 18.09
C LEU A 363 -18.10 -10.47 19.61
N ASN A 364 -18.34 -9.30 20.20
CA ASN A 364 -18.16 -9.07 21.65
C ASN A 364 -19.48 -9.12 22.44
N GLU A 365 -20.13 -10.28 22.46
CA GLU A 365 -21.44 -10.46 23.10
C GLU A 365 -21.42 -11.60 24.16
N PRO A 366 -21.54 -11.28 25.46
CA PRO A 366 -21.50 -12.29 26.54
C PRO A 366 -22.53 -13.43 26.39
N GLU A 367 -23.72 -13.11 25.89
CA GLU A 367 -24.76 -14.12 25.61
C GLU A 367 -24.32 -15.11 24.54
N LYS A 368 -23.62 -14.62 23.50
CA LYS A 368 -23.08 -15.45 22.42
C LYS A 368 -21.89 -16.28 22.88
N PHE A 369 -21.02 -15.72 23.72
CA PHE A 369 -19.93 -16.49 24.33
C PHE A 369 -20.46 -17.67 25.14
N THR A 370 -21.55 -17.46 25.89
CA THR A 370 -22.19 -18.52 26.66
C THR A 370 -22.78 -19.61 25.74
N GLU A 371 -23.47 -19.20 24.68
CA GLU A 371 -23.99 -20.13 23.64
C GLU A 371 -22.87 -20.97 23.01
N LEU A 372 -21.71 -20.37 22.75
CA LEU A 372 -20.57 -21.06 22.13
C LEU A 372 -19.84 -21.98 23.10
N LEU A 373 -19.74 -21.63 24.38
CA LEU A 373 -19.23 -22.51 25.43
C LEU A 373 -20.12 -23.75 25.58
N ASP A 374 -21.44 -23.57 25.64
CA ASP A 374 -22.42 -24.66 25.76
C ASP A 374 -22.37 -25.63 24.57
N LYS A 375 -22.04 -25.12 23.37
CA LYS A 375 -21.84 -25.92 22.16
C LYS A 375 -20.45 -26.58 22.07
N GLY A 376 -19.54 -26.29 23.00
CA GLY A 376 -18.16 -26.77 22.99
C GLY A 376 -17.28 -26.13 21.91
N VAL A 377 -17.69 -24.97 21.37
CA VAL A 377 -16.88 -24.19 20.41
C VAL A 377 -15.80 -23.41 21.14
N LEU A 378 -16.11 -22.86 22.33
CA LEU A 378 -15.13 -22.18 23.19
C LEU A 378 -14.65 -23.10 24.30
N THR A 379 -13.36 -22.99 24.64
CA THR A 379 -12.81 -23.53 25.89
C THR A 379 -13.19 -22.63 27.06
N GLU A 380 -13.15 -23.14 28.29
CA GLU A 380 -13.46 -22.36 29.50
C GLU A 380 -12.50 -21.15 29.67
N THR A 381 -11.22 -21.32 29.36
CA THR A 381 -10.24 -20.23 29.44
C THR A 381 -10.46 -19.18 28.37
N ARG A 382 -10.78 -19.60 27.12
CA ARG A 382 -11.13 -18.69 26.03
C ARG A 382 -12.43 -17.92 26.32
N TYR A 383 -13.44 -18.57 26.88
CA TYR A 383 -14.68 -17.92 27.31
C TYR A 383 -14.41 -16.81 28.34
N ARG A 384 -13.55 -17.08 29.33
CA ARG A 384 -13.19 -16.08 30.35
C ARG A 384 -12.38 -14.92 29.78
N ASP A 385 -11.43 -15.22 28.92
CA ASP A 385 -10.62 -14.23 28.19
C ASP A 385 -11.51 -13.26 27.39
N LEU A 386 -12.45 -13.79 26.60
CA LEU A 386 -13.38 -12.98 25.80
C LEU A 386 -14.32 -12.11 26.67
N ASN A 387 -14.73 -12.59 27.85
CA ASN A 387 -15.57 -11.82 28.76
C ASN A 387 -14.81 -10.72 29.52
N ASP A 388 -13.48 -10.76 29.57
CA ASP A 388 -12.63 -9.79 30.27
C ASP A 388 -12.15 -8.65 29.34
N PHE A 389 -13.03 -8.17 28.46
CA PHE A 389 -12.71 -7.06 27.56
C PHE A 389 -12.35 -5.79 28.36
N PRO A 390 -11.27 -5.06 28.02
CA PRO A 390 -10.72 -4.00 28.86
C PRO A 390 -11.48 -2.67 28.76
N TRP A 391 -12.76 -2.65 29.17
CA TRP A 391 -13.63 -1.47 29.19
C TRP A 391 -13.15 -0.30 30.05
N HIS A 392 -12.09 -0.49 30.85
CA HIS A 392 -11.54 0.51 31.74
C HIS A 392 -10.57 1.49 31.06
N TYR A 393 -10.11 1.18 29.85
CA TYR A 393 -9.10 1.95 29.11
C TYR A 393 -9.59 3.36 28.76
N ASP A 394 -8.65 4.28 28.54
CA ASP A 394 -8.94 5.70 28.29
C ASP A 394 -9.60 5.93 26.92
N ILE A 395 -9.15 5.16 25.93
CA ILE A 395 -9.63 5.22 24.54
C ILE A 395 -10.01 3.82 24.10
N ILE A 396 -11.27 3.64 23.71
CA ILE A 396 -11.79 2.36 23.23
C ILE A 396 -12.23 2.55 21.79
N TYR A 397 -11.56 1.90 20.86
CA TYR A 397 -11.93 1.89 19.46
C TYR A 397 -12.61 0.54 19.18
N HIS A 398 -13.93 0.54 19.11
CA HIS A 398 -14.73 -0.69 19.12
C HIS A 398 -15.51 -0.83 17.83
N GLU A 399 -15.51 -2.02 17.26
CA GLU A 399 -16.22 -2.35 16.03
C GLU A 399 -17.75 -2.49 16.27
N ALA A 400 -18.58 -2.16 15.29
CA ALA A 400 -20.01 -2.50 15.32
C ALA A 400 -20.57 -2.77 13.92
N GLY A 401 -19.94 -3.71 13.21
CA GLY A 401 -20.29 -4.18 11.87
C GLY A 401 -21.66 -4.84 11.75
N ILE A 402 -21.80 -5.66 10.71
CA ILE A 402 -23.09 -6.30 10.40
C ILE A 402 -23.27 -7.58 11.25
N PRO A 403 -24.29 -7.66 12.13
CA PRO A 403 -24.57 -8.90 12.85
C PRO A 403 -24.89 -10.06 11.88
N PRO A 404 -24.62 -11.32 12.26
CA PRO A 404 -24.20 -11.79 13.58
C PRO A 404 -22.67 -11.94 13.76
N LEU A 405 -21.85 -11.47 12.81
CA LEU A 405 -20.39 -11.62 12.88
C LEU A 405 -19.74 -10.61 13.83
N HIS A 406 -20.41 -9.49 14.03
CA HIS A 406 -19.87 -8.29 14.66
C HIS A 406 -20.68 -7.91 15.90
N THR A 407 -20.05 -7.14 16.80
CA THR A 407 -20.70 -6.65 18.02
C THR A 407 -21.94 -5.82 17.68
N ARG A 408 -23.10 -6.16 18.24
CA ARG A 408 -24.29 -5.32 18.04
C ARG A 408 -24.17 -3.97 18.73
N ILE A 409 -24.54 -2.91 18.00
CA ILE A 409 -24.53 -1.53 18.50
C ILE A 409 -25.49 -1.30 19.67
N ASP A 410 -26.60 -2.04 19.72
CA ASP A 410 -27.57 -1.91 20.81
C ASP A 410 -27.05 -2.52 22.12
N TYR A 411 -26.22 -3.57 22.06
CA TYR A 411 -25.47 -4.08 23.22
C TYR A 411 -24.49 -3.03 23.75
N LEU A 412 -23.68 -2.40 22.90
CA LEU A 412 -22.77 -1.32 23.33
C LEU A 412 -23.53 -0.17 24.01
N ASN A 413 -24.74 0.13 23.54
CA ASN A 413 -25.59 1.16 24.11
C ASN A 413 -26.17 0.79 25.50
N THR A 414 -26.04 -0.48 25.94
CA THR A 414 -26.39 -0.91 27.30
C THR A 414 -25.28 -0.68 28.33
N LEU A 415 -24.04 -0.44 27.88
CA LEU A 415 -22.90 -0.22 28.76
C LEU A 415 -23.08 1.05 29.62
N PRO A 416 -22.39 1.16 30.78
CA PRO A 416 -22.41 2.37 31.59
C PRO A 416 -22.05 3.63 30.78
N GLN A 417 -22.71 4.76 31.05
CA GLN A 417 -22.49 6.01 30.30
C GLN A 417 -21.03 6.48 30.32
N GLU A 418 -20.31 6.26 31.42
CA GLU A 418 -18.89 6.57 31.53
C GLU A 418 -18.04 5.75 30.54
N THR A 419 -18.36 4.46 30.37
CA THR A 419 -17.71 3.62 29.36
C THR A 419 -18.06 4.08 27.96
N GLN A 420 -19.35 4.35 27.67
CA GLN A 420 -19.79 4.82 26.35
C GLN A 420 -19.04 6.09 25.90
N GLN A 421 -18.74 7.02 26.80
CA GLN A 421 -18.01 8.26 26.48
C GLN A 421 -16.57 8.03 25.99
N LYS A 422 -15.98 6.88 26.33
CA LYS A 422 -14.63 6.47 25.88
C LYS A 422 -14.65 5.70 24.57
N ILE A 423 -15.82 5.22 24.15
CA ILE A 423 -15.99 4.40 22.94
C ILE A 423 -16.09 5.31 21.72
N THR A 424 -15.18 5.10 20.77
CA THR A 424 -15.37 5.46 19.37
C THR A 424 -15.76 4.20 18.62
N VAL A 425 -17.00 4.18 18.12
CA VAL A 425 -17.56 3.09 17.33
C VAL A 425 -17.03 3.20 15.91
N TYR A 426 -16.60 2.06 15.38
CA TYR A 426 -15.92 1.89 14.11
C TYR A 426 -16.54 0.72 13.33
N HIS A 427 -16.25 0.61 12.03
CA HIS A 427 -16.78 -0.44 11.15
C HIS A 427 -18.32 -0.47 11.09
N ILE A 428 -18.99 0.69 11.13
CA ILE A 428 -20.47 0.80 11.12
C ILE A 428 -20.94 1.92 10.19
N ALA A 429 -22.05 1.70 9.48
CA ALA A 429 -22.68 2.76 8.71
C ALA A 429 -23.35 3.79 9.63
N LYS A 430 -23.17 5.09 9.33
CA LYS A 430 -23.69 6.21 10.14
C LYS A 430 -25.19 6.11 10.46
N LYS A 431 -25.98 5.59 9.52
CA LYS A 431 -27.45 5.43 9.65
C LYS A 431 -27.85 4.44 10.75
N ASP A 432 -26.96 3.54 11.14
CA ASP A 432 -27.22 2.47 12.11
C ASP A 432 -26.80 2.87 13.53
N MET A 433 -26.20 4.05 13.71
CA MET A 433 -25.87 4.60 15.02
C MET A 433 -27.14 5.04 15.80
N PRO A 434 -27.26 4.69 17.10
CA PRO A 434 -28.37 5.13 17.93
C PRO A 434 -28.37 6.67 18.11
N PRO A 435 -29.53 7.34 18.01
CA PRO A 435 -29.59 8.81 18.03
C PRO A 435 -29.19 9.46 19.36
N ASP A 436 -29.40 8.78 20.50
CA ASP A 436 -29.17 9.31 21.86
C ASP A 436 -27.95 8.70 22.57
N THR A 437 -27.03 8.09 21.81
CA THR A 437 -25.85 7.45 22.40
C THR A 437 -24.82 8.47 22.92
N LYS A 438 -24.05 8.07 23.95
CA LYS A 438 -22.86 8.83 24.41
C LYS A 438 -21.58 8.43 23.69
N MET A 439 -21.63 7.39 22.85
CA MET A 439 -20.52 6.95 22.03
C MET A 439 -20.23 7.92 20.88
N ARG A 440 -18.98 7.95 20.44
CA ARG A 440 -18.56 8.70 19.25
C ARG A 440 -18.60 7.79 18.04
N LEU A 441 -19.03 8.27 16.88
CA LEU A 441 -18.84 7.58 15.60
C LEU A 441 -17.47 7.97 15.01
N ALA A 442 -16.66 7.00 14.59
CA ALA A 442 -15.47 7.24 13.80
C ALA A 442 -15.86 7.98 12.51
N THR A 443 -15.14 9.05 12.17
CA THR A 443 -15.47 9.87 10.99
C THR A 443 -14.25 9.97 10.10
N PHE A 444 -14.41 9.66 8.82
CA PHE A 444 -13.36 9.75 7.81
C PHE A 444 -12.72 11.14 7.78
N GLY A 445 -11.41 11.21 7.56
CA GLY A 445 -10.70 12.45 7.27
C GLY A 445 -9.65 12.83 8.31
N ILE A 446 -8.60 13.53 7.86
CA ILE A 446 -7.50 14.00 8.72
C ILE A 446 -7.96 15.10 9.66
N GLU A 447 -8.92 15.90 9.21
CA GLU A 447 -9.61 16.96 9.96
C GLU A 447 -10.42 16.43 11.14
N ASN A 448 -10.82 15.14 11.10
CA ASN A 448 -11.58 14.46 12.14
C ASN A 448 -10.71 13.62 13.07
N THR A 449 -9.38 13.79 13.01
CA THR A 449 -8.42 13.07 13.86
C THR A 449 -8.76 13.27 15.33
N LEU A 450 -8.78 12.18 16.09
CA LEU A 450 -8.89 12.23 17.54
C LEU A 450 -7.52 12.60 18.11
N TYR A 451 -7.48 13.61 18.97
CA TYR A 451 -6.26 14.07 19.64
C TYR A 451 -6.38 13.91 21.17
N PRO A 452 -6.13 12.70 21.70
CA PRO A 452 -6.09 12.50 23.14
C PRO A 452 -4.98 13.35 23.79
N SER A 453 -5.25 13.87 24.99
CA SER A 453 -4.22 14.57 25.76
C SER A 453 -3.22 13.55 26.31
N VAL A 454 -1.93 13.80 26.11
CA VAL A 454 -0.87 12.89 26.55
C VAL A 454 0.32 13.69 27.04
N LYS A 455 1.01 13.18 28.06
CA LYS A 455 2.28 13.76 28.50
C LYS A 455 3.39 13.48 27.47
N PRO A 456 4.19 14.48 27.08
CA PRO A 456 5.32 14.26 26.19
C PRO A 456 6.38 13.35 26.83
N PRO A 457 6.95 12.38 26.07
CA PRO A 457 8.09 11.61 26.52
C PRO A 457 9.27 12.52 26.86
N ARG A 458 10.09 12.11 27.84
CA ARG A 458 11.27 12.87 28.31
C ARG A 458 12.20 13.35 27.19
N HIS A 459 12.32 12.58 26.10
CA HIS A 459 13.26 12.82 25.01
C HIS A 459 12.57 13.03 23.65
N GLU A 460 11.31 13.52 23.63
CA GLU A 460 10.52 13.74 22.40
C GLU A 460 11.28 14.50 21.30
N VAL A 461 11.89 15.65 21.63
CA VAL A 461 12.61 16.46 20.64
C VAL A 461 13.78 15.68 20.03
N ALA A 462 14.56 14.98 20.85
CA ALA A 462 15.67 14.16 20.37
C ALA A 462 15.16 12.99 19.52
N TYR A 463 14.05 12.36 19.92
CA TYR A 463 13.40 11.31 19.14
C TYR A 463 13.02 11.82 17.74
N ARG A 464 12.34 12.97 17.64
CA ARG A 464 11.95 13.57 16.36
C ARG A 464 13.15 13.92 15.47
N ILE A 465 14.25 14.39 16.04
CA ILE A 465 15.48 14.68 15.26
C ILE A 465 16.16 13.39 14.80
N LEU A 466 16.23 12.36 15.66
CA LEU A 466 16.81 11.07 15.30
C LEU A 466 15.98 10.33 14.24
N ASP A 467 14.65 10.49 14.26
CA ASP A 467 13.76 9.96 13.24
C ASP A 467 14.11 10.48 11.83
N VAL A 468 14.56 11.73 11.71
CA VAL A 468 15.07 12.26 10.44
C VAL A 468 16.30 11.49 9.96
N LEU A 469 17.23 11.14 10.83
CA LEU A 469 18.42 10.35 10.45
C LEU A 469 18.04 8.94 9.98
N SER A 470 17.01 8.35 10.58
CA SER A 470 16.51 7.02 10.21
C SER A 470 15.83 6.99 8.85
N ASN A 471 15.28 8.12 8.37
CA ASN A 471 14.50 8.19 7.13
C ASN A 471 15.21 8.88 5.97
N VAL A 472 16.26 9.67 6.22
CA VAL A 472 17.08 10.28 5.17
C VAL A 472 18.08 9.26 4.63
N ASP A 473 17.96 8.91 3.35
CA ASP A 473 18.72 7.88 2.65
C ASP A 473 20.25 7.96 2.83
N ILE A 474 20.82 9.17 2.80
CA ILE A 474 22.26 9.39 2.97
C ILE A 474 22.74 9.25 4.42
N PHE A 475 21.84 9.26 5.41
CA PHE A 475 22.19 9.20 6.83
C PHE A 475 21.83 7.88 7.52
N LYS A 476 21.07 7.00 6.86
CA LYS A 476 20.54 5.76 7.46
C LYS A 476 21.61 4.87 8.12
N ASP A 477 22.83 4.86 7.57
CA ASP A 477 23.93 4.00 8.04
C ASP A 477 24.90 4.72 9.01
N PHE A 478 24.51 5.89 9.53
CA PHE A 478 25.38 6.65 10.42
C PHE A 478 25.56 5.96 11.78
N PRO A 479 26.80 5.81 12.27
CA PRO A 479 27.03 5.29 13.62
C PRO A 479 26.39 6.19 14.68
N ILE A 480 26.05 5.63 15.83
CA ILE A 480 25.46 6.36 16.99
C ILE A 480 26.28 7.60 17.36
N ALA A 481 27.61 7.53 17.25
CA ALA A 481 28.49 8.68 17.50
C ALA A 481 28.18 9.88 16.58
N LYS A 482 27.89 9.63 15.30
CA LYS A 482 27.44 10.64 14.35
C LYS A 482 26.03 11.12 14.66
N SER A 483 25.11 10.26 15.07
CA SER A 483 23.77 10.69 15.50
C SER A 483 23.82 11.65 16.69
N LYS A 484 24.73 11.43 17.64
CA LYS A 484 24.98 12.36 18.76
C LYS A 484 25.57 13.69 18.30
N GLU A 485 26.50 13.67 17.34
CA GLU A 485 27.05 14.88 16.73
C GLU A 485 25.94 15.67 16.03
N PHE A 486 25.09 15.00 15.25
CA PHE A 486 23.95 15.58 14.54
C PHE A 486 23.01 16.33 15.50
N LEU A 487 22.61 15.70 16.61
CA LEU A 487 21.77 16.32 17.65
C LEU A 487 22.34 17.62 18.22
N SER A 488 23.66 17.83 18.12
CA SER A 488 24.34 19.00 18.67
C SER A 488 24.56 20.12 17.66
N ILE A 489 24.34 19.87 16.36
CA ILE A 489 24.65 20.81 15.26
C ILE A 489 23.43 21.27 14.47
N VAL A 490 22.31 20.55 14.55
CA VAL A 490 21.08 20.89 13.81
C VAL A 490 20.28 21.98 14.50
N GLU A 491 19.67 22.83 13.70
CA GLU A 491 18.70 23.84 14.14
C GLU A 491 17.39 23.65 13.37
N GLU A 492 16.25 24.07 13.95
CA GLU A 492 14.95 23.99 13.27
C GLU A 492 14.56 25.37 12.75
N GLU A 493 14.31 25.49 11.45
CA GLU A 493 13.87 26.71 10.79
C GLU A 493 12.49 26.52 10.13
N LYS A 494 11.72 27.62 10.07
CA LYS A 494 10.38 27.66 9.49
C LYS A 494 10.35 28.63 8.34
N PHE A 495 9.69 28.25 7.26
CA PHE A 495 9.52 29.05 6.06
C PHE A 495 8.03 29.10 5.70
N GLU A 496 7.53 30.29 5.40
CA GLU A 496 6.15 30.47 4.95
C GLU A 496 6.00 30.09 3.49
N ARG A 497 4.82 29.62 3.09
CA ARG A 497 4.49 29.39 1.68
C ARG A 497 4.90 30.57 0.79
N GLY A 498 5.59 30.27 -0.30
CA GLY A 498 6.08 31.26 -1.28
C GLY A 498 7.41 31.90 -0.90
N GLN A 499 7.92 31.67 0.31
CA GLN A 499 9.23 32.17 0.71
C GLN A 499 10.34 31.50 -0.11
N LYS A 500 11.23 32.32 -0.67
CA LYS A 500 12.47 31.85 -1.31
C LYS A 500 13.48 31.47 -0.22
N ILE A 501 13.75 30.17 -0.09
CA ILE A 501 14.66 29.60 0.91
C ILE A 501 16.11 29.67 0.42
N ILE A 502 16.32 29.36 -0.86
CA ILE A 502 17.61 29.51 -1.55
C ILE A 502 17.39 30.39 -2.76
N GLU A 503 18.30 31.34 -2.96
CA GLU A 503 18.38 32.17 -4.15
C GLU A 503 19.54 31.73 -5.03
N LYS A 504 19.28 31.55 -6.33
CA LYS A 504 20.29 31.20 -7.34
C LYS A 504 21.41 32.25 -7.37
N ASP A 505 22.62 31.80 -7.72
CA ASP A 505 23.83 32.62 -7.86
C ASP A 505 24.33 33.26 -6.55
N THR A 506 23.74 32.90 -5.40
CA THR A 506 24.22 33.30 -4.07
C THR A 506 25.23 32.28 -3.49
N PRO A 507 26.08 32.67 -2.52
CA PRO A 507 26.95 31.72 -1.81
C PRO A 507 26.15 30.70 -0.99
N GLY A 508 26.65 29.46 -0.91
CA GLY A 508 26.09 28.43 -0.02
C GLY A 508 26.52 28.59 1.43
N ASP A 509 25.55 28.61 2.35
CA ASP A 509 25.72 28.86 3.78
C ASP A 509 25.17 27.74 4.69
N LYS A 510 24.09 27.07 4.28
CA LYS A 510 23.42 26.00 5.04
C LYS A 510 23.02 24.80 4.16
N PHE A 511 22.93 23.64 4.80
CA PHE A 511 22.29 22.42 4.32
C PHE A 511 20.90 22.30 4.95
N PHE A 512 19.91 21.81 4.21
CA PHE A 512 18.52 21.76 4.63
C PHE A 512 17.95 20.36 4.48
N ILE A 513 17.19 19.91 5.48
CA ILE A 513 16.42 18.66 5.47
C ILE A 513 14.97 18.99 5.79
N ILE A 514 14.04 18.62 4.93
CA ILE A 514 12.62 18.94 5.10
C ILE A 514 12.02 17.96 6.12
N VAL A 515 11.44 18.48 7.21
CA VAL A 515 10.73 17.64 8.20
C VAL A 515 9.22 17.71 8.06
N ALA A 516 8.70 18.78 7.46
CA ALA A 516 7.31 18.90 7.06
C ALA A 516 7.18 19.93 5.94
N GLY A 517 6.27 19.68 5.01
CA GLY A 517 6.00 20.55 3.86
C GLY A 517 6.75 20.19 2.61
N ASN A 518 6.57 21.01 1.58
CA ASN A 518 7.15 20.79 0.27
C ASN A 518 7.86 22.05 -0.25
N VAL A 519 8.94 21.87 -1.00
CA VAL A 519 9.66 22.93 -1.72
C VAL A 519 9.71 22.64 -3.21
N ARG A 520 9.69 23.68 -4.03
CA ARG A 520 9.94 23.63 -5.47
C ARG A 520 11.35 24.10 -5.77
N VAL A 521 12.05 23.37 -6.63
CA VAL A 521 13.36 23.77 -7.17
C VAL A 521 13.17 24.37 -8.57
N GLU A 522 13.69 25.58 -8.79
CA GLU A 522 13.45 26.39 -9.99
C GLU A 522 14.76 26.95 -10.58
N GLY A 523 14.78 27.24 -11.88
CA GLY A 523 15.89 27.97 -12.51
C GLY A 523 17.17 27.18 -12.82
N MET A 524 17.11 25.84 -12.84
CA MET A 524 18.18 25.00 -13.39
C MET A 524 18.27 25.22 -14.91
N GLU A 525 19.48 25.40 -15.44
CA GLU A 525 19.70 25.52 -16.88
C GLU A 525 19.39 24.18 -17.55
N GLN A 526 18.22 24.07 -18.17
CA GLN A 526 17.82 22.91 -18.97
C GLN A 526 18.25 23.12 -20.42
N GLU A 527 19.17 22.30 -20.92
CA GLU A 527 19.71 22.44 -22.28
C GLU A 527 18.76 22.00 -23.41
N SER A 528 17.56 21.45 -23.15
CA SER A 528 16.78 20.91 -24.29
C SER A 528 15.25 20.70 -24.20
N VAL A 529 14.52 21.05 -23.12
CA VAL A 529 13.05 20.98 -23.16
C VAL A 529 12.42 22.13 -22.37
N LYS A 530 11.69 23.03 -23.05
CA LYS A 530 10.77 24.00 -22.44
C LYS A 530 9.46 23.29 -22.07
N ASP A 531 9.51 22.42 -21.08
CA ASP A 531 8.28 21.96 -20.44
C ASP A 531 8.30 22.43 -18.98
N ASP A 532 7.50 23.46 -18.71
CA ASP A 532 7.27 24.00 -17.35
C ASP A 532 6.65 22.95 -16.40
N SER A 533 6.30 21.75 -16.90
CA SER A 533 5.72 20.65 -16.14
C SER A 533 6.71 19.86 -15.26
N ILE A 534 8.03 19.99 -15.46
CA ILE A 534 9.05 19.20 -14.73
C ILE A 534 9.69 20.02 -13.58
N SER A 535 8.87 20.69 -12.76
CA SER A 535 9.39 21.30 -11.52
C SER A 535 9.73 20.20 -10.51
N LYS A 536 10.97 20.14 -10.02
CA LYS A 536 11.32 19.19 -8.94
C LYS A 536 10.63 19.62 -7.66
N LEU A 537 9.79 18.74 -7.12
CA LEU A 537 9.12 18.91 -5.83
C LEU A 537 9.80 17.99 -4.82
N TYR A 538 10.32 18.56 -3.74
CA TYR A 538 10.89 17.84 -2.61
C TYR A 538 9.99 17.99 -1.39
N GLY A 539 9.79 16.91 -0.62
CA GLY A 539 8.98 16.87 0.59
C GLY A 539 9.73 16.28 1.79
N THR A 540 8.99 15.84 2.80
CA THR A 540 9.52 15.23 4.03
C THR A 540 10.65 14.22 3.77
N TYR A 541 11.72 14.35 4.56
CA TYR A 541 12.97 13.57 4.54
C TYR A 541 13.81 13.72 3.28
N GLU A 542 13.43 14.60 2.35
CA GLU A 542 14.33 15.04 1.29
C GLU A 542 15.17 16.23 1.76
N TYR A 543 16.31 16.43 1.11
CA TYR A 543 17.28 17.46 1.47
C TYR A 543 17.69 18.27 0.24
N PHE A 544 18.25 19.45 0.49
CA PHE A 544 18.77 20.31 -0.56
C PHE A 544 19.87 21.24 -0.04
N GLY A 545 20.61 21.82 -0.99
CA GLY A 545 21.63 22.82 -0.73
C GLY A 545 23.03 22.25 -0.48
N GLU A 546 23.23 20.95 -0.69
CA GLU A 546 24.49 20.23 -0.57
C GLU A 546 25.57 20.71 -1.56
N ALA A 547 25.19 20.97 -2.81
CA ALA A 547 26.13 21.17 -3.91
C ALA A 547 27.05 22.39 -3.69
N SER A 548 26.49 23.54 -3.30
CA SER A 548 27.26 24.76 -3.08
C SER A 548 28.17 24.70 -1.85
N LEU A 549 27.85 23.85 -0.87
CA LEU A 549 28.69 23.67 0.31
C LEU A 549 29.94 22.85 0.00
N ILE A 550 29.79 21.84 -0.86
CA ILE A 550 30.81 20.84 -1.16
C ILE A 550 31.70 21.24 -2.33
N LEU A 551 31.13 21.83 -3.37
CA LEU A 551 31.85 22.24 -4.58
C LEU A 551 32.39 23.66 -4.50
N GLU A 552 32.05 24.39 -3.44
CA GLU A 552 32.40 25.81 -3.26
C GLU A 552 31.95 26.70 -4.44
N GLN A 553 30.83 26.33 -5.06
CA GLN A 553 30.19 27.07 -6.16
C GLN A 553 28.95 27.82 -5.66
N PRO A 554 28.49 28.87 -6.36
CA PRO A 554 27.21 29.51 -6.09
C PRO A 554 26.03 28.51 -6.16
N ARG A 555 24.90 28.87 -5.54
CA ARG A 555 23.65 28.12 -5.62
C ARG A 555 23.21 27.99 -7.07
N SER A 556 22.96 26.77 -7.52
CA SER A 556 22.64 26.46 -8.93
C SER A 556 21.18 26.71 -9.31
N ALA A 557 20.29 26.82 -8.32
CA ALA A 557 18.86 26.91 -8.49
C ALA A 557 18.22 27.70 -7.33
N ASP A 558 17.04 28.26 -7.60
CA ASP A 558 16.15 28.77 -6.56
C ASP A 558 15.45 27.60 -5.86
N VAL A 559 15.21 27.72 -4.55
CA VAL A 559 14.34 26.80 -3.80
C VAL A 559 13.27 27.63 -3.09
N VAL A 560 12.01 27.35 -3.41
CA VAL A 560 10.84 28.11 -2.91
C VAL A 560 9.91 27.20 -2.13
N ALA A 561 9.45 27.65 -0.97
CA ALA A 561 8.47 26.94 -0.17
C ALA A 561 7.13 26.82 -0.92
N ALA A 562 6.70 25.60 -1.27
CA ALA A 562 5.44 25.36 -1.99
C ALA A 562 4.23 25.29 -1.03
N THR A 563 4.51 24.99 0.24
CA THR A 563 3.65 25.07 1.41
C THR A 563 4.41 25.80 2.52
N ASP A 564 3.84 25.97 3.71
CA ASP A 564 4.68 26.20 4.88
C ASP A 564 5.66 25.03 5.03
N VAL A 565 6.90 25.31 5.44
CA VAL A 565 7.96 24.31 5.54
C VAL A 565 8.61 24.41 6.91
N ARG A 566 8.80 23.26 7.54
CA ARG A 566 9.73 23.09 8.66
C ARG A 566 10.92 22.30 8.15
N ALA A 567 12.12 22.79 8.42
CA ALA A 567 13.35 22.13 8.02
C ALA A 567 14.35 22.07 9.18
N LEU A 568 15.13 20.99 9.24
CA LEU A 568 16.37 20.98 9.99
C LEU A 568 17.46 21.60 9.12
N THR A 569 18.25 22.50 9.70
CA THR A 569 19.34 23.19 9.02
C THR A 569 20.68 22.92 9.69
N ILE A 570 21.75 22.89 8.89
CA ILE A 570 23.12 22.74 9.36
C ILE A 570 23.99 23.76 8.64
N GLU A 571 24.65 24.63 9.40
CA GLU A 571 25.59 25.61 8.86
C GLU A 571 26.77 24.93 8.13
N LYS A 572 27.28 25.56 7.07
CA LYS A 572 28.33 25.03 6.18
C LYS A 572 29.51 24.41 6.95
N THR A 573 30.07 25.13 7.91
CA THR A 573 31.25 24.67 8.67
C THR A 573 30.93 23.46 9.53
N LYS A 574 29.76 23.44 10.20
CA LYS A 574 29.28 22.29 10.97
C LYS A 574 29.01 21.10 10.07
N PHE A 575 28.37 21.30 8.92
CA PHE A 575 28.06 20.25 7.94
C PHE A 575 29.32 19.61 7.36
N LEU A 576 30.29 20.40 6.91
CA LEU A 576 31.56 19.88 6.37
C LEU A 576 32.36 19.11 7.42
N ASN A 577 32.34 19.53 8.69
CA ASN A 577 32.93 18.77 9.78
C ASN A 577 32.16 17.48 10.07
N PHE A 578 30.83 17.54 10.03
CA PHE A 578 29.95 16.40 10.28
C PHE A 578 30.14 15.28 9.26
N ILE A 579 30.27 15.61 7.98
CA ILE A 579 30.48 14.60 6.92
C ILE A 579 31.96 14.21 6.76
N ARG A 580 32.88 14.82 7.51
CA ARG A 580 34.32 14.54 7.41
C ARG A 580 34.61 13.09 7.76
N GLY A 581 35.37 12.42 6.90
CA GLY A 581 35.70 11.00 7.07
C GLY A 581 34.56 10.03 6.75
N SER A 582 33.45 10.52 6.21
CA SER A 582 32.39 9.70 5.62
C SER A 582 32.50 9.65 4.10
N GLU A 583 31.81 8.71 3.47
CA GLU A 583 31.69 8.61 2.00
C GLU A 583 30.77 9.68 1.39
N LEU A 584 30.06 10.47 2.22
CA LEU A 584 29.06 11.41 1.73
C LEU A 584 29.65 12.49 0.83
N LEU A 585 30.85 12.97 1.14
CA LEU A 585 31.51 13.98 0.32
C LEU A 585 31.66 13.52 -1.14
N GLU A 586 32.03 12.26 -1.33
CA GLU A 586 32.20 11.66 -2.66
C GLU A 586 30.85 11.37 -3.31
N LYS A 587 29.88 10.83 -2.54
CA LYS A 587 28.51 10.61 -3.00
C LYS A 587 27.87 11.89 -3.54
N PHE A 588 28.03 13.03 -2.86
CA PHE A 588 27.48 14.31 -3.31
C PHE A 588 28.18 14.87 -4.55
N LYS A 589 29.50 14.69 -4.68
CA LYS A 589 30.21 15.07 -5.92
C LYS A 589 29.66 14.29 -7.11
N ARG A 590 29.57 12.96 -6.95
CA ARG A 590 28.99 12.07 -7.97
C ARG A 590 27.55 12.47 -8.31
N LEU A 591 26.72 12.78 -7.30
CA LEU A 591 25.35 13.24 -7.48
C LEU A 591 25.28 14.53 -8.31
N ASN A 592 26.15 15.49 -8.04
CA ASN A 592 26.19 16.72 -8.82
C ASN A 592 26.65 16.47 -10.27
N ASP A 593 27.67 15.63 -10.45
CA ASP A 593 28.22 15.33 -11.77
C ASP A 593 27.20 14.61 -12.65
N ILE A 594 26.50 13.59 -12.12
CA ILE A 594 25.46 12.87 -12.86
C ILE A 594 24.23 13.75 -13.13
N ARG A 595 23.87 14.68 -12.24
CA ARG A 595 22.76 15.62 -12.48
C ARG A 595 23.01 16.54 -13.68
N ARG A 596 24.27 16.90 -13.94
CA ARG A 596 24.67 17.71 -15.11
C ARG A 596 24.51 16.97 -16.45
N THR A 597 24.34 15.65 -16.42
CA THR A 597 24.21 14.85 -17.65
C THR A 597 22.76 14.73 -18.13
N GLY A 598 21.80 15.39 -17.48
CA GLY A 598 20.37 15.29 -17.79
C GLY A 598 19.72 14.00 -17.28
N THR A 599 20.27 13.40 -16.22
CA THR A 599 19.77 12.12 -15.68
C THR A 599 18.34 12.23 -15.14
N TRP A 600 17.97 13.38 -14.56
CA TRP A 600 16.63 13.59 -14.02
C TRP A 600 15.56 13.52 -15.10
N GLU A 601 15.83 14.13 -16.24
CA GLU A 601 15.00 14.11 -17.43
C GLU A 601 14.91 12.68 -17.98
N THR A 602 16.03 11.97 -18.11
CA THR A 602 16.05 10.56 -18.54
C THR A 602 15.20 9.67 -17.64
N LEU A 603 15.35 9.77 -16.32
CA LEU A 603 14.55 9.01 -15.36
C LEU A 603 13.07 9.37 -15.42
N SER A 604 12.74 10.62 -15.71
CA SER A 604 11.35 11.09 -15.82
C SER A 604 10.67 10.65 -17.12
N HIS A 605 11.43 10.43 -18.20
CA HIS A 605 10.92 9.91 -19.47
C HIS A 605 10.81 8.38 -19.50
N SER A 606 11.56 7.69 -18.64
CA SER A 606 11.61 6.23 -18.55
C SER A 606 10.22 5.61 -18.48
N ARG A 607 9.84 4.78 -19.45
CA ARG A 607 8.54 4.07 -19.46
C ARG A 607 8.34 3.16 -18.25
N PHE A 608 9.42 2.61 -17.69
CA PHE A 608 9.38 1.66 -16.59
C PHE A 608 9.56 2.28 -15.20
N LEU A 609 10.16 3.46 -15.15
CA LEU A 609 10.37 4.23 -13.91
C LEU A 609 9.43 5.44 -13.82
N GLN A 610 8.40 5.52 -14.67
CA GLN A 610 7.35 6.54 -14.49
C GLN A 610 6.69 6.37 -13.13
N GLY A 611 6.52 7.48 -12.42
CA GLY A 611 5.86 7.51 -11.11
C GLY A 611 6.76 7.26 -9.90
N ILE A 612 8.05 6.96 -10.07
CA ILE A 612 8.98 6.94 -8.92
C ILE A 612 9.15 8.35 -8.35
N THR A 613 9.35 8.45 -7.04
CA THR A 613 9.42 9.73 -6.34
C THR A 613 10.75 10.46 -6.57
N SER A 614 10.80 11.75 -6.23
CA SER A 614 12.01 12.57 -6.28
C SER A 614 13.18 11.97 -5.47
N ALA A 615 12.87 11.38 -4.31
CA ALA A 615 13.83 10.70 -3.47
C ALA A 615 14.34 9.40 -4.10
N GLN A 616 13.45 8.58 -4.68
CA GLN A 616 13.84 7.36 -5.42
C GLN A 616 14.75 7.67 -6.61
N LYS A 617 14.48 8.77 -7.34
CA LYS A 617 15.37 9.26 -8.39
C LYS A 617 16.75 9.64 -7.84
N THR A 618 16.77 10.39 -6.73
CA THR A 618 18.03 10.81 -6.09
C THR A 618 18.86 9.60 -5.63
N GLN A 619 18.22 8.57 -5.07
CA GLN A 619 18.87 7.32 -4.69
C GLN A 619 19.49 6.59 -5.89
N LEU A 620 18.80 6.56 -7.04
CA LEU A 620 19.35 6.03 -8.29
C LEU A 620 20.54 6.86 -8.81
N GLU A 621 20.41 8.19 -8.83
CA GLU A 621 21.49 9.10 -9.27
C GLU A 621 22.78 8.84 -8.47
N LEU A 622 22.66 8.58 -7.16
CA LEU A 622 23.81 8.29 -6.28
C LEU A 622 24.60 7.03 -6.68
N ILE A 623 23.98 6.08 -7.38
CA ILE A 623 24.58 4.78 -7.73
C ILE A 623 24.82 4.58 -9.24
N MET A 624 24.52 5.58 -10.07
CA MET A 624 24.68 5.54 -11.53
C MET A 624 26.06 6.03 -12.01
N GLU A 625 26.53 5.46 -13.11
CA GLU A 625 27.71 5.93 -13.85
C GLU A 625 27.38 6.09 -15.33
N GLN A 626 27.72 7.22 -15.95
CA GLN A 626 27.55 7.37 -17.39
C GLN A 626 28.62 6.57 -18.15
N ARG A 627 28.19 5.82 -19.18
CA ARG A 627 29.05 5.05 -20.10
C ARG A 627 28.59 5.23 -21.55
N SER A 628 29.48 4.95 -22.49
CA SER A 628 29.18 4.94 -23.92
C SER A 628 29.65 3.63 -24.56
N TYR A 629 28.87 3.11 -25.51
CA TYR A 629 29.19 1.89 -26.23
C TYR A 629 28.94 2.08 -27.74
N PRO A 630 29.81 1.55 -28.62
CA PRO A 630 29.62 1.65 -30.06
C PRO A 630 28.48 0.72 -30.54
N ALA A 631 27.95 1.01 -31.73
CA ALA A 631 26.96 0.16 -32.39
C ALA A 631 27.45 -1.29 -32.53
N GLY A 632 26.53 -2.24 -32.35
CA GLY A 632 26.79 -3.68 -32.38
C GLY A 632 27.30 -4.26 -31.05
N THR A 633 27.58 -3.45 -30.04
CA THR A 633 28.02 -3.95 -28.72
C THR A 633 26.90 -4.69 -28.02
N ARG A 634 27.17 -5.91 -27.54
CA ARG A 634 26.29 -6.63 -26.63
C ARG A 634 26.58 -6.17 -25.20
N ILE A 635 25.69 -5.38 -24.61
CA ILE A 635 25.87 -4.84 -23.26
C ILE A 635 25.42 -5.83 -22.18
N LEU A 636 24.51 -6.75 -22.52
CA LEU A 636 24.13 -7.92 -21.73
C LEU A 636 23.97 -9.11 -22.69
N MET A 637 24.38 -10.31 -22.27
CA MET A 637 24.43 -11.50 -23.12
C MET A 637 23.51 -12.61 -22.61
N LYS A 638 22.75 -13.22 -23.52
CA LYS A 638 21.90 -14.37 -23.21
C LYS A 638 22.74 -15.53 -22.67
N GLY A 639 22.29 -16.16 -21.60
CA GLY A 639 22.96 -17.29 -20.96
C GLY A 639 24.10 -16.92 -20.03
N GLU A 640 24.43 -15.62 -19.88
CA GLU A 640 25.43 -15.14 -18.93
C GLU A 640 24.78 -14.48 -17.70
N ILE A 641 25.45 -14.55 -16.56
CA ILE A 641 25.03 -13.86 -15.34
C ILE A 641 25.29 -12.37 -15.51
N CYS A 642 24.25 -11.56 -15.33
CA CYS A 642 24.34 -10.10 -15.40
C CYS A 642 24.78 -9.50 -14.07
N TYR A 643 25.96 -8.87 -14.04
CA TYR A 643 26.46 -8.13 -12.88
C TYR A 643 26.20 -6.62 -12.96
N GLU A 644 25.47 -6.17 -13.98
CA GLU A 644 25.18 -4.77 -14.25
C GLU A 644 23.80 -4.65 -14.89
N ALA A 645 23.21 -3.46 -14.75
CA ALA A 645 22.03 -3.02 -15.49
C ALA A 645 22.29 -1.65 -16.10
N PHE A 646 21.48 -1.27 -17.08
CA PHE A 646 21.64 0.01 -17.75
C PHE A 646 20.32 0.76 -17.87
N ILE A 647 20.39 2.09 -17.97
CA ILE A 647 19.29 2.93 -18.42
C ILE A 647 19.76 3.72 -19.65
N VAL A 648 19.01 3.66 -20.74
CA VAL A 648 19.40 4.32 -21.98
C VAL A 648 19.24 5.83 -21.83
N LYS A 649 20.34 6.58 -22.00
CA LYS A 649 20.32 8.03 -22.08
C LYS A 649 20.13 8.50 -23.53
N ARG A 650 20.82 7.86 -24.48
CA ARG A 650 20.78 8.20 -25.91
C ARG A 650 21.07 6.96 -26.76
N GLY A 651 20.43 6.89 -27.93
CA GLY A 651 20.55 5.78 -28.87
C GLY A 651 19.51 4.69 -28.59
N GLU A 652 19.70 3.53 -29.20
CA GLU A 652 18.74 2.42 -29.17
C GLU A 652 19.42 1.09 -28.85
N VAL A 653 18.74 0.24 -28.08
CA VAL A 653 19.19 -1.11 -27.70
C VAL A 653 18.11 -2.12 -28.08
N ASN A 654 18.45 -3.10 -28.91
CA ASN A 654 17.54 -4.21 -29.21
C ASN A 654 17.64 -5.29 -28.13
N VAL A 655 16.49 -5.74 -27.64
CA VAL A 655 16.34 -6.96 -26.84
C VAL A 655 16.05 -8.11 -27.79
N VAL A 656 16.89 -9.14 -27.77
CA VAL A 656 16.85 -10.25 -28.73
C VAL A 656 16.65 -11.56 -27.99
N SER A 657 15.68 -12.36 -28.42
CA SER A 657 15.55 -13.77 -28.04
C SER A 657 15.57 -14.64 -29.28
N ASP A 658 16.40 -15.68 -29.27
CA ASP A 658 16.42 -16.72 -30.33
C ASP A 658 16.58 -16.17 -31.75
N GLY A 659 17.29 -15.03 -31.87
CA GLY A 659 17.57 -14.35 -33.14
C GLY A 659 16.50 -13.35 -33.57
N GLU A 660 15.37 -13.23 -32.85
CA GLU A 660 14.32 -12.26 -33.12
C GLU A 660 14.40 -11.07 -32.17
N VAL A 661 14.24 -9.86 -32.70
CA VAL A 661 14.11 -8.64 -31.89
C VAL A 661 12.71 -8.64 -31.29
N ILE A 662 12.63 -8.77 -29.97
CA ILE A 662 11.35 -8.76 -29.24
C ILE A 662 10.95 -7.34 -28.83
N GLU A 663 11.92 -6.47 -28.60
CA GLU A 663 11.71 -5.07 -28.24
C GLU A 663 12.93 -4.21 -28.60
N THR A 664 12.69 -2.92 -28.85
CA THR A 664 13.73 -1.90 -28.99
C THR A 664 13.57 -0.87 -27.88
N LEU A 665 14.63 -0.66 -27.11
CA LEU A 665 14.70 0.23 -25.97
C LEU A 665 15.32 1.56 -26.38
N GLY A 666 14.68 2.65 -25.96
CA GLY A 666 15.10 4.02 -26.24
C GLY A 666 15.28 4.84 -24.97
N TRP A 667 15.27 6.16 -25.09
CA TRP A 667 15.54 7.09 -24.00
C TRP A 667 14.70 6.81 -22.74
N GLY A 668 15.39 6.60 -21.61
CA GLY A 668 14.82 6.31 -20.30
C GLY A 668 14.57 4.81 -20.05
N ASP A 669 14.61 3.95 -21.06
CA ASP A 669 14.30 2.54 -20.88
C ASP A 669 15.41 1.81 -20.11
N PHE A 670 14.99 0.87 -19.27
CA PHE A 670 15.85 0.01 -18.45
C PHE A 670 16.28 -1.20 -19.27
N CYS A 671 17.57 -1.51 -19.28
CA CYS A 671 18.15 -2.69 -19.91
C CYS A 671 18.59 -3.68 -18.82
N GLY A 672 17.97 -4.86 -18.81
CA GLY A 672 18.27 -5.97 -17.90
C GLY A 672 17.00 -6.63 -17.39
N GLU A 673 17.13 -7.84 -16.85
CA GLU A 673 16.02 -8.54 -16.21
C GLU A 673 16.22 -8.51 -14.70
N ILE A 674 15.38 -7.76 -13.97
CA ILE A 674 15.63 -7.45 -12.56
C ILE A 674 15.66 -8.71 -11.68
N TYR A 675 14.83 -9.71 -12.00
CA TYR A 675 14.81 -10.98 -11.27
C TYR A 675 16.12 -11.75 -11.45
N GLN A 676 16.61 -11.86 -12.69
CA GLN A 676 17.85 -12.54 -13.03
C GLN A 676 19.04 -11.84 -12.37
N ILE A 677 19.08 -10.51 -12.45
CA ILE A 677 20.12 -9.71 -11.78
C ILE A 677 20.07 -9.95 -10.27
N GLN A 678 18.91 -9.87 -9.63
CA GLN A 678 18.78 -10.10 -8.19
C GLN A 678 19.24 -11.51 -7.78
N LYS A 679 18.84 -12.54 -8.55
CA LYS A 679 19.11 -13.95 -8.25
C LYS A 679 20.44 -14.50 -8.76
N GLU A 680 21.26 -13.67 -9.42
CA GLU A 680 22.46 -14.14 -10.13
C GLU A 680 22.13 -15.25 -11.14
N ALA A 681 20.95 -15.16 -11.77
CA ALA A 681 20.55 -16.09 -12.81
C ALA A 681 21.03 -15.60 -14.18
N PRO A 682 21.25 -16.52 -15.15
CA PRO A 682 21.57 -16.15 -16.51
C PRO A 682 20.48 -15.30 -17.18
N SER A 683 20.88 -14.33 -18.00
CA SER A 683 19.98 -13.56 -18.86
C SER A 683 19.23 -14.45 -19.84
N SER A 684 17.95 -14.19 -20.03
CA SER A 684 17.11 -14.80 -21.06
C SER A 684 17.33 -14.16 -22.43
N PHE A 685 17.88 -12.94 -22.47
CA PHE A 685 17.97 -12.11 -23.68
C PHE A 685 19.37 -11.56 -23.93
N ASP A 686 19.66 -11.27 -25.20
CA ASP A 686 20.78 -10.42 -25.59
C ASP A 686 20.30 -8.96 -25.67
N PHE A 687 21.09 -8.03 -25.16
CA PHE A 687 20.84 -6.59 -25.27
C PHE A 687 21.94 -5.96 -26.13
N ILE A 688 21.58 -5.52 -27.34
CA ILE A 688 22.53 -5.14 -28.39
C ILE A 688 22.33 -3.67 -28.80
N ALA A 689 23.39 -2.87 -28.70
CA ALA A 689 23.41 -1.49 -29.16
C ALA A 689 23.16 -1.43 -30.68
N VAL A 690 22.11 -0.72 -31.10
CA VAL A 690 21.77 -0.53 -32.53
C VAL A 690 22.61 0.58 -33.14
N SER A 691 22.85 1.63 -32.35
CA SER A 691 23.68 2.80 -32.67
C SER A 691 24.76 2.97 -31.61
N GLU A 692 25.59 4.01 -31.73
CA GLU A 692 26.37 4.46 -30.57
C GLU A 692 25.39 4.90 -29.47
N ILE A 693 25.51 4.28 -28.30
CA ILE A 693 24.62 4.52 -27.17
C ILE A 693 25.36 5.23 -26.04
N GLU A 694 24.66 6.10 -25.33
CA GLU A 694 25.03 6.58 -24.00
C GLU A 694 24.06 5.99 -22.99
N VAL A 695 24.57 5.46 -21.89
CA VAL A 695 23.77 4.77 -20.87
C VAL A 695 24.21 5.15 -19.46
N TYR A 696 23.31 5.03 -18.50
CA TYR A 696 23.62 5.02 -17.08
C TYR A 696 23.75 3.58 -16.60
N ARG A 697 24.99 3.16 -16.29
CA ARG A 697 25.33 1.85 -15.77
C ARG A 697 25.13 1.82 -14.25
N ILE A 698 24.53 0.74 -13.76
CA ILE A 698 24.33 0.45 -12.34
C ILE A 698 24.92 -0.94 -12.07
N SER A 699 25.80 -1.06 -11.09
CA SER A 699 26.30 -2.38 -10.66
C SER A 699 25.18 -3.18 -9.99
N ARG A 700 25.23 -4.51 -10.11
CA ARG A 700 24.27 -5.41 -9.46
C ARG A 700 24.12 -5.15 -7.96
N GLU A 701 25.21 -5.04 -7.20
CA GLU A 701 25.17 -4.85 -5.74
C GLU A 701 24.33 -3.62 -5.37
N ASN A 702 24.70 -2.45 -5.89
CA ASN A 702 23.95 -1.22 -5.69
C ASN A 702 22.48 -1.31 -6.17
N LEU A 703 22.21 -1.99 -7.30
CA LEU A 703 20.84 -2.15 -7.78
C LEU A 703 20.00 -3.04 -6.85
N VAL A 704 20.59 -4.12 -6.34
CA VAL A 704 19.94 -5.03 -5.39
C VAL A 704 19.62 -4.32 -4.08
N ASP A 705 20.54 -3.52 -3.56
CA ASP A 705 20.29 -2.71 -2.35
C ASP A 705 19.18 -1.68 -2.60
N TYR A 706 19.23 -0.99 -3.75
CA TYR A 706 18.22 0.00 -4.12
C TYR A 706 16.81 -0.60 -4.21
N ILE A 707 16.63 -1.76 -4.85
CA ILE A 707 15.31 -2.38 -5.00
C ILE A 707 14.79 -3.02 -3.70
N GLN A 708 15.68 -3.39 -2.77
CA GLN A 708 15.30 -3.86 -1.44
C GLN A 708 14.68 -2.73 -0.61
N ASP A 709 15.23 -1.52 -0.72
CA ASP A 709 14.69 -0.32 -0.08
C ASP A 709 13.47 0.25 -0.83
N ASN A 710 13.27 -0.15 -2.08
CA ASN A 710 12.22 0.36 -2.97
C ASN A 710 11.38 -0.77 -3.61
N PRO A 711 10.57 -1.48 -2.81
CA PRO A 711 9.75 -2.61 -3.26
C PRO A 711 8.80 -2.27 -4.41
N GLY A 712 8.24 -1.05 -4.45
CA GLY A 712 7.42 -0.59 -5.58
C GLY A 712 8.19 -0.54 -6.90
N VAL A 713 9.46 -0.11 -6.85
CA VAL A 713 10.32 -0.05 -8.04
C VAL A 713 10.69 -1.46 -8.49
N TYR A 714 11.04 -2.34 -7.55
CA TYR A 714 11.26 -3.76 -7.85
C TYR A 714 10.08 -4.36 -8.63
N MET A 715 8.86 -4.18 -8.13
CA MET A 715 7.65 -4.73 -8.72
C MET A 715 7.38 -4.21 -10.14
N ARG A 716 7.66 -2.92 -10.39
CA ARG A 716 7.57 -2.33 -11.74
C ARG A 716 8.60 -2.94 -12.67
N LEU A 717 9.86 -3.05 -12.23
CA LEU A 717 10.95 -3.63 -13.03
C LEU A 717 10.76 -5.14 -13.26
N LEU A 718 10.10 -5.86 -12.35
CA LEU A 718 9.89 -7.30 -12.41
C LEU A 718 9.01 -7.72 -13.59
N ARG A 719 8.12 -6.83 -14.03
CA ARG A 719 7.24 -7.06 -15.18
C ARG A 719 7.88 -6.69 -16.52
N ILE A 720 9.10 -6.16 -16.52
CA ILE A 720 9.81 -5.85 -17.77
C ILE A 720 10.28 -7.18 -18.38
N TYR A 721 9.89 -7.43 -19.64
CA TYR A 721 10.18 -8.65 -20.41
C TYR A 721 9.56 -9.95 -19.88
N GLY A 722 8.85 -9.91 -18.74
CA GLY A 722 8.10 -11.04 -18.16
C GLY A 722 6.62 -11.02 -18.55
N LYS A 723 6.07 -12.19 -18.88
CA LYS A 723 4.62 -12.44 -18.96
C LYS A 723 4.10 -13.00 -17.64
#